data_AF-A0A9E7G133-F1
#
_entry.id   AF-A0A9E7G133-F1
#
_cell.length_a   1.000
_cell.length_b   1.000
_cell.length_c   1.000
_cell.angle_alpha   90.00
_cell.angle_beta   90.00
_cell.angle_gamma   90.00
#
_symmetry.space_group_name_H-M   'P 1'
#
loop_
_entity.id
_entity.type
_entity.pdbx_description
1 polymer ?
#
loop_
_entity_poly.entity_id
_entity_poly.type
_entity_poly.pdbx_seq_one_letter_code
_entity_poly.pdbx_strand_id
1 'polypeptide(L)'
;MAAKILLIALLALASSHALASDPSPLQDFCVADMDSKVRVNGFVCKDPTVVKAEDFFSTGLDKAGDTGKKLGSNVTAVNVNKIVGLNTLGISMVRIDYAPKGLNAPHTHPRATEILTVIEGQLFVGFVTSNSDNGNRLFTKMLKKGDVFVFPEGLIHFQFNPGHTNTVAIGALSSQNPGTITIANAVFGSKPPISDEVLAKAFQITRMAAKTLLLALLAVASSLAMASDPSPLQDFCVADKDSKVLVNGFVCKDPKVVKAEDFFFRGLDKAGDTGKKLGSNMAAKILLISLLAMASSLAMASDPSPLQDFCVADKASKVLVNGFVCKDPMQVTAEDFFAMGLDKAGNTENKVGSMVTAVNVNKLAGLNTLGISMVRIDYAPRGLNPPHTHPRATEILTVIEGQLLVGFVTSNTDNGNRLFTKMLKKGDVFVFPEGLIHFQFNPGHKTVAIGALSSQNPGTITIANAVFGSKPPISDDVLAKAFQVDKKTVDWLQAHLPMAAKILLIALLALASSHALASDPSPLQDFCVADMDSKEGQLFVGFVTSNSDNGNRLFTKMLKKGDVFVFPEGLIHFQFNPGHTNTVAIGALSSQNPGTITIANAVFGSKPPISDEVLAKAFQVDKKTIDWLQAHAGEWVRLQGPQGGESRRLLLQGTRQGWRHRKEARLQCHCRQREQARRTQHPGHLHGSHRLRAQRPQPSPHSPRATEILTVTEGQLFDAFVTSNSDNGNRLFTKMLKKGDVFVFLQGLIHFQFNPGYTNTVAIGALSSQNPGTITIADAVFGSKPPISDEVLAKAFQVDKKTIDWLQAQF
;
A
#
# COMPACT_ATOMS: atom_id res chain seq x y z
N MET A 1 7.55 -12.05 51.50
CA MET A 1 6.43 -11.78 50.57
C MET A 1 6.79 -10.65 49.60
N ALA A 2 7.29 -9.51 50.08
CA ALA A 2 7.74 -8.37 49.27
C ALA A 2 8.76 -8.71 48.15
N ALA A 3 9.79 -9.51 48.44
CA ALA A 3 10.79 -9.89 47.41
C ALA A 3 10.22 -10.76 46.27
N LYS A 4 9.20 -11.60 46.55
CA LYS A 4 8.51 -12.39 45.52
C LYS A 4 7.58 -11.50 44.69
N ILE A 5 6.95 -10.51 45.31
CA ILE A 5 6.11 -9.51 44.61
C ILE A 5 6.99 -8.64 43.70
N LEU A 6 8.17 -8.23 44.16
CA LEU A 6 9.13 -7.46 43.36
C LEU A 6 9.69 -8.28 42.18
N LEU A 7 10.00 -9.56 42.39
CA LEU A 7 10.46 -10.44 41.31
C LEU A 7 9.37 -10.70 40.26
N ILE A 8 8.11 -10.88 40.67
CA ILE A 8 6.96 -11.03 39.78
C ILE A 8 6.68 -9.72 39.02
N ALA A 9 6.82 -8.56 39.67
CA ALA A 9 6.70 -7.25 39.03
C ALA A 9 7.81 -7.01 37.99
N LEU A 10 9.06 -7.37 38.31
CA LEU A 10 10.19 -7.29 37.38
C LEU A 10 10.05 -8.26 36.19
N LEU A 11 9.55 -9.47 36.41
CA LEU A 11 9.24 -10.44 35.34
C LEU A 11 8.07 -9.99 34.46
N ALA A 12 7.07 -9.29 35.04
CA ALA A 12 5.95 -8.73 34.27
C ALA A 12 6.39 -7.54 33.41
N LEU A 13 7.26 -6.66 33.94
CA LEU A 13 7.87 -5.54 33.20
C LEU A 13 8.82 -6.02 32.07
N ALA A 14 9.41 -7.20 32.20
CA ALA A 14 10.24 -7.82 31.16
C ALA A 14 9.43 -8.54 30.06
N SER A 15 8.09 -8.63 30.19
CA SER A 15 7.22 -9.38 29.27
C SER A 15 6.34 -8.52 28.36
N SER A 16 6.45 -7.19 28.47
CA SER A 16 5.79 -6.23 27.60
C SER A 16 6.52 -6.14 26.24
N HIS A 17 6.32 -7.16 25.40
CA HIS A 17 6.66 -7.06 23.98
C HIS A 17 5.50 -6.38 23.25
N ALA A 18 5.69 -5.10 22.94
CA ALA A 18 4.93 -4.43 21.90
C ALA A 18 5.60 -4.73 20.55
N LEU A 19 4.94 -5.53 19.71
CA LEU A 19 5.26 -5.66 18.29
C LEU A 19 4.10 -5.03 17.54
N ALA A 20 4.37 -3.92 16.89
CA ALA A 20 3.36 -3.17 16.19
C ALA A 20 3.99 -2.55 14.95
N SER A 21 4.09 -3.38 13.92
CA SER A 21 4.40 -2.99 12.55
C SER A 21 3.58 -3.88 11.62
N ASP A 22 3.19 -3.33 10.47
CA ASP A 22 2.64 -4.12 9.39
C ASP A 22 3.67 -5.19 9.01
N PRO A 23 3.30 -6.48 8.96
CA PRO A 23 4.24 -7.51 8.60
C PRO A 23 4.63 -7.29 7.15
N SER A 24 5.94 -7.09 6.90
CA SER A 24 6.46 -7.05 5.54
C SER A 24 5.96 -8.26 4.74
N PRO A 25 5.66 -8.10 3.44
CA PRO A 25 5.24 -9.22 2.61
C PRO A 25 6.20 -10.41 2.76
N LEU A 26 5.64 -11.59 3.01
CA LEU A 26 6.40 -12.83 3.17
C LEU A 26 6.99 -13.35 1.84
N GLN A 27 6.54 -12.79 0.73
CA GLN A 27 6.82 -13.21 -0.63
C GLN A 27 6.76 -11.98 -1.55
N ASP A 28 7.41 -12.06 -2.70
CA ASP A 28 7.51 -10.97 -3.69
C ASP A 28 6.14 -10.38 -4.10
N PHE A 29 5.13 -11.24 -4.23
CA PHE A 29 3.76 -10.86 -4.59
C PHE A 29 2.77 -11.97 -4.21
N CYS A 30 1.49 -11.64 -4.12
CA CYS A 30 0.40 -12.58 -3.87
C CYS A 30 -0.61 -12.54 -5.01
N VAL A 31 -0.47 -13.37 -6.04
CA VAL A 31 -1.47 -13.43 -7.13
C VAL A 31 -2.79 -14.02 -6.60
N ALA A 32 -3.91 -13.34 -6.82
CA ALA A 32 -5.23 -13.80 -6.36
C ALA A 32 -5.63 -15.15 -6.96
N ASP A 33 -5.94 -16.11 -6.10
CA ASP A 33 -6.68 -17.32 -6.43
C ASP A 33 -8.19 -17.04 -6.36
N MET A 34 -8.78 -16.77 -7.53
CA MET A 34 -10.20 -16.45 -7.67
C MET A 34 -11.11 -17.68 -7.48
N ASP A 35 -10.57 -18.90 -7.52
CA ASP A 35 -11.32 -20.15 -7.38
C ASP A 35 -11.32 -20.68 -5.94
N SER A 36 -10.54 -20.05 -5.06
CA SER A 36 -10.44 -20.45 -3.66
C SER A 36 -11.79 -20.29 -2.93
N LYS A 37 -12.19 -21.34 -2.21
CA LYS A 37 -13.35 -21.31 -1.33
C LYS A 37 -13.07 -20.63 0.01
N VAL A 38 -11.80 -20.36 0.30
CA VAL A 38 -11.37 -19.69 1.54
C VAL A 38 -11.46 -18.19 1.34
N ARG A 39 -12.20 -17.51 2.23
CA ARG A 39 -12.36 -16.04 2.17
C ARG A 39 -11.48 -15.38 3.23
N VAL A 40 -10.63 -14.47 2.77
CA VAL A 40 -9.78 -13.60 3.58
C VAL A 40 -10.12 -12.13 3.26
N ASN A 41 -9.58 -11.19 4.03
CA ASN A 41 -9.59 -9.79 3.63
C ASN A 41 -8.59 -9.62 2.46
N GLY A 42 -9.08 -9.66 1.22
CA GLY A 42 -8.24 -9.83 0.03
C GLY A 42 -8.60 -11.10 -0.72
N PHE A 43 -7.63 -11.62 -1.47
CA PHE A 43 -7.70 -12.95 -2.07
C PHE A 43 -6.59 -13.83 -1.51
N VAL A 44 -6.86 -15.13 -1.41
CA VAL A 44 -5.83 -16.13 -1.13
C VAL A 44 -4.81 -16.13 -2.27
N CYS A 45 -3.53 -16.35 -1.95
CA CYS A 45 -2.49 -16.39 -2.97
C CYS A 45 -2.50 -17.72 -3.73
N LYS A 46 -2.32 -17.67 -5.05
CA LYS A 46 -1.92 -18.84 -5.84
C LYS A 46 -0.56 -19.36 -5.38
N ASP A 47 -0.29 -20.62 -5.66
CA ASP A 47 1.05 -21.18 -5.57
C ASP A 47 2.02 -20.37 -6.47
N PRO A 48 3.13 -19.82 -5.95
CA PRO A 48 4.08 -19.04 -6.75
C PRO A 48 4.62 -19.78 -7.99
N THR A 49 4.66 -21.11 -7.98
CA THR A 49 5.17 -21.93 -9.09
C THR A 49 4.27 -21.89 -10.32
N VAL A 50 2.95 -21.67 -10.16
CA VAL A 50 1.99 -21.64 -11.27
C VAL A 50 1.72 -20.24 -11.82
N VAL A 51 2.22 -19.21 -11.14
CA VAL A 51 2.08 -17.80 -11.57
C VAL A 51 2.74 -17.59 -12.92
N LYS A 52 2.13 -16.77 -13.79
CA LYS A 52 2.61 -16.45 -15.15
C LYS A 52 2.48 -14.95 -15.45
N ALA A 53 3.12 -14.47 -16.52
CA ALA A 53 3.12 -13.04 -16.86
C ALA A 53 1.70 -12.52 -17.15
N GLU A 54 0.81 -13.40 -17.62
CA GLU A 54 -0.61 -13.11 -17.85
C GLU A 54 -1.36 -12.72 -16.57
N ASP A 55 -0.90 -13.15 -15.39
CA ASP A 55 -1.53 -12.79 -14.13
C ASP A 55 -1.34 -11.29 -13.78
N PHE A 56 -0.35 -10.62 -14.39
CA PHE A 56 -0.02 -9.21 -14.19
C PHE A 56 -0.46 -8.30 -15.35
N PHE A 57 -1.29 -8.81 -16.26
CA PHE A 57 -1.61 -8.17 -17.52
C PHE A 57 -3.12 -8.05 -17.77
N SER A 58 -3.55 -6.94 -18.35
CA SER A 58 -4.88 -6.77 -18.93
C SER A 58 -4.80 -5.99 -20.24
N THR A 59 -5.86 -6.04 -21.05
CA THR A 59 -5.96 -5.34 -22.34
C THR A 59 -7.29 -4.60 -22.46
N GLY A 60 -7.37 -3.67 -23.42
CA GLY A 60 -8.61 -3.00 -23.80
C GLY A 60 -8.86 -1.67 -23.07
N LEU A 61 -7.89 -1.13 -22.33
CA LEU A 61 -8.02 0.21 -21.74
C LEU A 61 -7.98 1.33 -22.81
N ASP A 62 -7.62 1.01 -24.06
CA ASP A 62 -7.73 1.90 -25.23
C ASP A 62 -9.15 2.00 -25.80
N LYS A 63 -10.05 1.10 -25.40
CA LYS A 63 -11.44 1.10 -25.88
C LYS A 63 -12.26 2.13 -25.10
N ALA A 64 -12.95 2.99 -25.84
CA ALA A 64 -13.89 3.93 -25.24
C ALA A 64 -15.05 3.18 -24.58
N GLY A 65 -15.38 3.59 -23.36
CA GLY A 65 -16.59 3.14 -22.66
C GLY A 65 -17.87 3.70 -23.27
N ASP A 66 -19.00 3.05 -22.98
CA ASP A 66 -20.32 3.50 -23.43
C ASP A 66 -20.81 4.70 -22.62
N THR A 67 -20.83 5.87 -23.25
CA THR A 67 -21.28 7.14 -22.68
C THR A 67 -22.75 7.48 -23.03
N GLY A 68 -23.51 6.57 -23.63
CA GLY A 68 -24.92 6.79 -24.00
C GLY A 68 -25.90 6.85 -22.82
N LYS A 69 -25.41 6.63 -21.59
CA LYS A 69 -26.21 6.69 -20.35
C LYS A 69 -26.54 8.14 -19.97
N LYS A 70 -27.56 8.37 -19.11
CA LYS A 70 -28.00 9.74 -18.73
C LYS A 70 -26.90 10.62 -18.15
N LEU A 71 -25.98 10.02 -17.40
CA LEU A 71 -24.82 10.75 -16.87
C LEU A 71 -23.80 11.11 -17.94
N GLY A 72 -23.77 10.45 -19.10
CA GLY A 72 -22.88 10.79 -20.20
C GLY A 72 -21.41 10.44 -19.95
N SER A 73 -21.13 9.54 -19.00
CA SER A 73 -19.77 9.11 -18.64
C SER A 73 -19.71 7.59 -18.45
N ASN A 74 -18.50 7.03 -18.60
CA ASN A 74 -18.22 5.63 -18.26
C ASN A 74 -16.82 5.48 -17.68
N VAL A 75 -16.71 4.70 -16.60
CA VAL A 75 -15.44 4.34 -15.97
C VAL A 75 -15.12 2.88 -16.33
N THR A 76 -13.96 2.67 -16.94
CA THR A 76 -13.40 1.34 -17.25
C THR A 76 -12.26 1.07 -16.28
N ALA A 77 -12.50 0.25 -15.27
CA ALA A 77 -11.52 -0.05 -14.23
C ALA A 77 -10.62 -1.26 -14.57
N VAL A 78 -9.35 -1.15 -14.15
CA VAL A 78 -8.33 -2.20 -14.15
C VAL A 78 -7.84 -2.36 -12.71
N ASN A 79 -8.57 -3.19 -11.97
CA ASN A 79 -8.35 -3.51 -10.58
C ASN A 79 -7.99 -5.00 -10.43
N VAL A 80 -7.93 -5.51 -9.19
CA VAL A 80 -7.57 -6.91 -8.89
C VAL A 80 -8.43 -7.96 -9.60
N ASN A 81 -9.66 -7.62 -10.00
CA ASN A 81 -10.50 -8.54 -10.74
C ASN A 81 -10.19 -8.62 -12.23
N LYS A 82 -9.49 -7.63 -12.76
CA LYS A 82 -8.97 -7.64 -14.15
C LYS A 82 -7.54 -8.14 -14.20
N ILE A 83 -6.73 -7.75 -13.22
CA ILE A 83 -5.34 -8.20 -13.07
C ILE A 83 -5.20 -8.85 -11.70
N VAL A 84 -5.30 -10.18 -11.66
CA VAL A 84 -5.22 -10.95 -10.41
C VAL A 84 -3.91 -10.76 -9.66
N GLY A 85 -2.84 -10.37 -10.35
CA GLY A 85 -1.54 -10.00 -9.79
C GLY A 85 -1.53 -8.70 -9.00
N LEU A 86 -2.58 -7.86 -9.07
CA LEU A 86 -2.70 -6.64 -8.24
C LEU A 86 -3.04 -6.93 -6.78
N ASN A 87 -3.39 -8.18 -6.44
CA ASN A 87 -3.71 -8.53 -5.08
C ASN A 87 -2.52 -8.24 -4.15
N THR A 88 -2.82 -7.53 -3.05
CA THR A 88 -1.86 -6.98 -2.08
C THR A 88 -0.89 -5.90 -2.60
N LEU A 89 -1.06 -5.38 -3.82
CA LEU A 89 -0.12 -4.39 -4.40
C LEU A 89 -0.57 -2.92 -4.25
N GLY A 90 -1.74 -2.65 -3.66
CA GLY A 90 -2.11 -1.31 -3.22
C GLY A 90 -2.34 -0.30 -4.35
N ILE A 91 -2.64 -0.72 -5.58
CA ILE A 91 -2.88 0.20 -6.69
C ILE A 91 -3.87 -0.35 -7.73
N SER A 92 -4.59 0.54 -8.41
CA SER A 92 -5.40 0.23 -9.59
C SER A 92 -5.39 1.38 -10.59
N MET A 93 -5.87 1.13 -11.81
CA MET A 93 -5.92 2.12 -12.89
C MET A 93 -7.33 2.17 -13.50
N VAL A 94 -7.73 3.34 -13.99
CA VAL A 94 -9.02 3.54 -14.65
C VAL A 94 -8.85 4.36 -15.93
N ARG A 95 -9.70 4.09 -16.91
CA ARG A 95 -10.01 5.03 -17.98
C ARG A 95 -11.39 5.59 -17.76
N ILE A 96 -11.56 6.88 -18.00
CA ILE A 96 -12.86 7.53 -17.92
C ILE A 96 -13.16 8.26 -19.23
N ASP A 97 -14.27 7.90 -19.86
CA ASP A 97 -14.76 8.52 -21.08
C ASP A 97 -15.98 9.39 -20.75
N TYR A 98 -16.01 10.61 -21.29
CA TYR A 98 -17.10 11.56 -21.12
C TYR A 98 -17.61 12.02 -22.49
N ALA A 99 -18.90 11.85 -22.74
CA ALA A 99 -19.60 12.55 -23.83
C ALA A 99 -19.64 14.07 -23.55
N PRO A 100 -20.06 14.92 -24.51
CA PRO A 100 -20.34 16.32 -24.24
C PRO A 100 -21.33 16.42 -23.08
N LYS A 101 -21.07 17.32 -22.12
CA LYS A 101 -21.85 17.42 -20.88
C LYS A 101 -21.84 16.17 -20.01
N GLY A 102 -20.93 15.22 -20.24
CA GLY A 102 -20.78 14.01 -19.44
C GLY A 102 -20.36 14.30 -18.01
N LEU A 103 -20.90 13.57 -17.04
CA LEU A 103 -20.67 13.76 -15.60
C LEU A 103 -20.34 12.41 -14.96
N ASN A 104 -19.18 12.32 -14.32
CA ASN A 104 -18.98 11.36 -13.23
C ASN A 104 -19.47 12.03 -11.95
N ALA A 105 -20.63 11.57 -11.47
CA ALA A 105 -21.40 12.23 -10.43
C ALA A 105 -20.63 12.28 -9.10
N PRO A 106 -20.99 13.17 -8.16
CA PRO A 106 -20.40 13.18 -6.82
C PRO A 106 -20.32 11.78 -6.21
N HIS A 107 -19.09 11.35 -5.91
CA HIS A 107 -18.77 10.05 -5.36
C HIS A 107 -17.56 10.14 -4.43
N THR A 108 -17.27 9.05 -3.73
CA THR A 108 -16.08 8.90 -2.90
C THR A 108 -15.51 7.49 -3.03
N HIS A 109 -14.21 7.37 -2.79
CA HIS A 109 -13.45 6.12 -2.73
C HIS A 109 -13.01 5.89 -1.28
N PRO A 110 -13.68 5.01 -0.52
CA PRO A 110 -13.41 4.82 0.91
C PRO A 110 -12.02 4.26 1.24
N ARG A 111 -11.31 3.71 0.23
CA ARG A 111 -10.03 3.02 0.41
C ARG A 111 -8.91 3.56 -0.48
N ALA A 112 -9.12 4.67 -1.20
CA ALA A 112 -8.10 5.18 -2.09
C ALA A 112 -8.17 6.68 -2.35
N THR A 113 -6.99 7.28 -2.46
CA THR A 113 -6.78 8.54 -3.19
C THR A 113 -6.88 8.25 -4.69
N GLU A 114 -7.50 9.15 -5.45
CA GLU A 114 -7.49 9.13 -6.92
C GLU A 114 -6.53 10.21 -7.46
N ILE A 115 -5.66 9.87 -8.39
CA ILE A 115 -4.91 10.83 -9.22
C ILE A 115 -5.27 10.59 -10.68
N LEU A 116 -5.59 11.64 -11.43
CA LEU A 116 -5.95 11.51 -12.85
C LEU A 116 -5.22 12.51 -13.74
N THR A 117 -5.06 12.14 -15.00
CA THR A 117 -4.64 13.03 -16.08
C THR A 117 -5.61 12.99 -17.26
N VAL A 118 -5.85 14.15 -17.86
CA VAL A 118 -6.67 14.25 -19.08
C VAL A 118 -5.79 13.91 -20.28
N ILE A 119 -6.19 12.93 -21.09
CA ILE A 119 -5.47 12.57 -22.32
C ILE A 119 -6.09 13.19 -23.58
N GLU A 120 -7.37 13.53 -23.54
CA GLU A 120 -8.11 14.21 -24.61
C GLU A 120 -9.20 15.13 -24.04
N GLY A 121 -9.41 16.31 -24.64
CA GLY A 121 -10.48 17.24 -24.24
C GLY A 121 -10.17 18.11 -23.02
N GLN A 122 -11.22 18.48 -22.29
CA GLN A 122 -11.18 19.30 -21.07
C GLN A 122 -12.13 18.75 -20.01
N LEU A 123 -11.76 18.87 -18.73
CA LEU A 123 -12.50 18.27 -17.61
C LEU A 123 -12.57 19.21 -16.41
N PHE A 124 -13.77 19.50 -15.94
CA PHE A 124 -14.04 20.29 -14.73
C PHE A 124 -14.11 19.35 -13.56
N VAL A 125 -13.20 19.51 -12.61
CA VAL A 125 -13.09 18.62 -11.47
C VAL A 125 -13.25 19.39 -10.17
N GLY A 126 -13.67 18.69 -9.13
CA GLY A 126 -13.60 19.24 -7.79
C GLY A 126 -13.86 18.23 -6.67
N PHE A 127 -13.46 18.60 -5.46
CA PHE A 127 -13.74 17.84 -4.24
C PHE A 127 -14.10 18.78 -3.08
N VAL A 128 -14.76 18.23 -2.07
CA VAL A 128 -15.21 18.96 -0.88
C VAL A 128 -14.59 18.38 0.39
N THR A 129 -14.15 19.24 1.30
CA THR A 129 -13.62 18.84 2.61
C THR A 129 -14.70 18.26 3.53
N SER A 130 -14.26 17.57 4.57
CA SER A 130 -15.11 17.24 5.72
C SER A 130 -15.59 18.48 6.47
N ASN A 131 -16.56 18.27 7.36
CA ASN A 131 -17.12 19.29 8.23
C ASN A 131 -15.98 19.85 9.09
N SER A 132 -15.49 21.03 8.73
CA SER A 132 -14.50 21.78 9.51
C SER A 132 -15.20 22.88 10.29
N ASP A 133 -14.52 23.45 11.29
CA ASP A 133 -15.02 24.59 12.07
C ASP A 133 -15.40 25.80 11.18
N ASN A 134 -14.90 25.85 9.94
CA ASN A 134 -15.16 26.89 8.95
C ASN A 134 -16.11 26.46 7.80
N GLY A 135 -16.80 25.33 7.96
CA GLY A 135 -17.70 24.74 6.96
C GLY A 135 -17.00 23.89 5.91
N ASN A 136 -17.76 23.36 4.95
CA ASN A 136 -17.28 22.49 3.88
C ASN A 136 -16.73 23.33 2.72
N ARG A 137 -15.45 23.17 2.42
CA ARG A 137 -14.76 23.95 1.39
C ARG A 137 -14.67 23.18 0.08
N LEU A 138 -15.07 23.82 -1.03
CA LEU A 138 -14.98 23.27 -2.38
C LEU A 138 -13.67 23.69 -3.06
N PHE A 139 -12.92 22.71 -3.57
CA PHE A 139 -11.76 22.92 -4.44
C PHE A 139 -12.13 22.50 -5.85
N THR A 140 -11.91 23.37 -6.85
CA THR A 140 -12.24 23.09 -8.26
C THR A 140 -11.14 23.54 -9.20
N LYS A 141 -11.05 22.86 -10.34
CA LYS A 141 -10.11 23.21 -11.42
C LYS A 141 -10.66 22.81 -12.78
N MET A 142 -10.35 23.62 -13.78
CA MET A 142 -10.54 23.26 -15.19
C MET A 142 -9.25 22.63 -15.72
N LEU A 143 -9.30 21.35 -16.07
CA LEU A 143 -8.19 20.57 -16.59
C LEU A 143 -8.23 20.53 -18.11
N LYS A 144 -7.06 20.63 -18.74
CA LYS A 144 -6.81 20.41 -20.16
C LYS A 144 -5.98 19.13 -20.34
N LYS A 145 -5.84 18.67 -21.58
CA LYS A 145 -4.93 17.58 -21.93
C LYS A 145 -3.55 17.77 -21.27
N GLY A 146 -3.07 16.75 -20.57
CA GLY A 146 -1.79 16.71 -19.86
C GLY A 146 -1.80 17.28 -18.44
N ASP A 147 -2.90 17.90 -18.02
CA ASP A 147 -3.05 18.33 -16.64
C ASP A 147 -3.32 17.13 -15.74
N VAL A 148 -2.89 17.24 -14.50
CA VAL A 148 -3.01 16.25 -13.44
C VAL A 148 -3.71 16.87 -12.25
N PHE A 149 -4.63 16.12 -11.65
CA PHE A 149 -5.31 16.52 -10.42
C PHE A 149 -5.43 15.33 -9.47
N VAL A 150 -5.32 15.57 -8.16
CA VAL A 150 -5.46 14.54 -7.13
C VAL A 150 -6.64 14.82 -6.20
N PHE A 151 -7.40 13.77 -5.91
CA PHE A 151 -8.54 13.75 -5.01
C PHE A 151 -8.15 12.95 -3.76
N PRO A 152 -8.10 13.59 -2.57
CA PRO A 152 -7.79 12.89 -1.34
C PRO A 152 -8.80 11.79 -1.02
N GLU A 153 -8.30 10.70 -0.43
CA GLU A 153 -9.10 9.53 -0.04
C GLU A 153 -10.33 9.90 0.79
N GLY A 154 -11.47 9.26 0.50
CA GLY A 154 -12.70 9.43 1.28
C GLY A 154 -13.43 10.78 1.11
N LEU A 155 -12.89 11.74 0.35
CA LEU A 155 -13.57 13.01 0.06
C LEU A 155 -14.58 12.87 -1.08
N ILE A 156 -15.70 13.58 -0.96
CA ILE A 156 -16.69 13.67 -2.05
C ILE A 156 -16.08 14.49 -3.18
N HIS A 157 -16.02 13.91 -4.37
CA HIS A 157 -15.49 14.56 -5.57
C HIS A 157 -16.28 14.19 -6.82
N PHE A 158 -16.07 14.96 -7.89
CA PHE A 158 -16.76 14.81 -9.16
C PHE A 158 -15.86 15.21 -10.32
N GLN A 159 -16.22 14.73 -11.52
CA GLN A 159 -15.62 15.18 -12.77
C GLN A 159 -16.70 15.40 -13.83
N PHE A 160 -16.66 16.54 -14.50
CA PHE A 160 -17.68 16.98 -15.45
C PHE A 160 -17.01 17.47 -16.72
N ASN A 161 -17.51 17.07 -17.89
CA ASN A 161 -17.10 17.62 -19.17
C ASN A 161 -18.04 18.79 -19.54
N PRO A 162 -17.64 20.06 -19.32
CA PRO A 162 -18.50 21.19 -19.68
C PRO A 162 -18.54 21.45 -21.19
N GLY A 163 -17.67 20.81 -21.96
CA GLY A 163 -17.44 21.08 -23.38
C GLY A 163 -18.46 20.41 -24.31
N HIS A 164 -18.25 20.68 -25.60
CA HIS A 164 -19.06 20.18 -26.72
C HIS A 164 -18.44 18.97 -27.44
N THR A 165 -17.25 18.55 -27.02
CA THR A 165 -16.53 17.39 -27.57
C THR A 165 -16.37 16.32 -26.49
N ASN A 166 -16.05 15.09 -26.88
CA ASN A 166 -15.69 14.05 -25.93
C ASN A 166 -14.42 14.43 -25.15
N THR A 167 -14.33 13.95 -23.92
CA THR A 167 -13.15 14.07 -23.06
C THR A 167 -12.77 12.66 -22.58
N VAL A 168 -11.46 12.39 -22.49
CA VAL A 168 -10.94 11.11 -21.98
C VAL A 168 -9.87 11.39 -20.94
N ALA A 169 -9.94 10.69 -19.81
CA ALA A 169 -8.97 10.74 -18.74
C ALA A 169 -8.45 9.34 -18.37
N ILE A 170 -7.22 9.28 -17.88
CA ILE A 170 -6.63 8.11 -17.24
C ILE A 170 -6.40 8.45 -15.78
N GLY A 171 -6.95 7.62 -14.89
CA GLY A 171 -6.80 7.75 -13.44
C GLY A 171 -6.07 6.55 -12.85
N ALA A 172 -5.54 6.72 -11.64
CA ALA A 172 -5.03 5.66 -10.81
C ALA A 172 -5.46 5.87 -9.36
N LEU A 173 -5.64 4.78 -8.64
CA LEU A 173 -6.12 4.80 -7.26
C LEU A 173 -5.15 4.06 -6.36
N SER A 174 -4.89 4.60 -5.16
CA SER A 174 -3.93 4.04 -4.18
C SER A 174 -4.44 2.77 -3.46
N SER A 175 -5.21 1.95 -4.17
CA SER A 175 -5.71 0.66 -3.70
C SER A 175 -6.01 -0.25 -4.88
N GLN A 176 -5.76 -1.56 -4.71
CA GLN A 176 -6.15 -2.56 -5.71
C GLN A 176 -7.67 -2.76 -5.81
N ASN A 177 -8.43 -2.26 -4.83
CA ASN A 177 -9.88 -2.10 -4.91
C ASN A 177 -10.29 -0.86 -4.10
N PRO A 178 -10.45 0.29 -4.77
CA PRO A 178 -10.74 1.56 -4.10
C PRO A 178 -12.14 1.61 -3.47
N GLY A 179 -13.08 0.77 -3.93
CA GLY A 179 -14.51 0.92 -3.62
C GLY A 179 -15.08 2.18 -4.26
N THR A 180 -16.39 2.31 -4.44
CA THR A 180 -16.99 3.54 -4.98
C THR A 180 -18.38 3.76 -4.43
N ILE A 181 -18.59 4.90 -3.78
CA ILE A 181 -19.89 5.29 -3.25
C ILE A 181 -20.38 6.51 -4.03
N THR A 182 -21.27 6.31 -5.00
CA THR A 182 -21.97 7.42 -5.67
C THR A 182 -23.04 7.99 -4.73
N ILE A 183 -22.93 9.28 -4.39
CA ILE A 183 -23.71 9.89 -3.31
C ILE A 183 -25.21 9.81 -3.56
N ALA A 184 -25.68 10.27 -4.72
CA ALA A 184 -27.11 10.25 -5.05
C ALA A 184 -27.69 8.82 -5.03
N ASN A 185 -26.96 7.85 -5.57
CA ASN A 185 -27.40 6.46 -5.60
C ASN A 185 -27.38 5.81 -4.21
N ALA A 186 -26.41 6.12 -3.36
CA ALA A 186 -26.33 5.57 -2.01
C ALA A 186 -27.43 6.12 -1.09
N VAL A 187 -27.73 7.41 -1.21
CA VAL A 187 -28.76 8.07 -0.38
C VAL A 187 -30.17 7.75 -0.87
N PHE A 188 -30.44 7.88 -2.18
CA PHE A 188 -31.80 7.79 -2.73
C PHE A 188 -32.08 6.48 -3.48
N GLY A 189 -31.06 5.70 -3.82
CA GLY A 189 -31.16 4.44 -4.57
C GLY A 189 -30.91 3.18 -3.74
N SER A 190 -30.77 3.31 -2.42
CA SER A 190 -30.55 2.17 -1.52
C SER A 190 -31.76 1.24 -1.45
N LYS A 191 -31.49 -0.05 -1.20
CA LYS A 191 -32.50 -1.09 -1.05
C LYS A 191 -32.35 -1.80 0.30
N PRO A 192 -33.39 -1.81 1.16
CA PRO A 192 -34.63 -1.00 1.04
C PRO A 192 -34.33 0.53 1.07
N PRO A 193 -35.26 1.39 0.59
CA PRO A 193 -35.06 2.84 0.61
C PRO A 193 -34.88 3.41 2.02
N ILE A 194 -34.09 4.47 2.15
CA ILE A 194 -34.02 5.28 3.38
C ILE A 194 -35.39 5.94 3.62
N SER A 195 -35.82 6.00 4.89
CA SER A 195 -37.10 6.61 5.28
C SER A 195 -37.20 8.07 4.83
N ASP A 196 -38.34 8.45 4.26
CA ASP A 196 -38.66 9.84 3.87
C ASP A 196 -38.48 10.83 5.04
N GLU A 197 -38.71 10.39 6.28
CA GLU A 197 -38.55 11.23 7.47
C GLU A 197 -37.07 11.49 7.80
N VAL A 198 -36.22 10.47 7.64
CA VAL A 198 -34.78 10.62 7.79
C VAL A 198 -34.24 11.55 6.71
N LEU A 199 -34.64 11.33 5.45
CA LEU A 199 -34.24 12.19 4.33
C LEU A 199 -34.72 13.63 4.53
N ALA A 200 -35.97 13.82 4.98
CA ALA A 200 -36.51 15.15 5.27
C ALA A 200 -35.67 15.90 6.31
N LYS A 201 -35.31 15.25 7.42
CA LYS A 201 -34.48 15.87 8.46
C LYS A 201 -33.04 16.10 7.99
N ALA A 202 -32.43 15.12 7.33
CA ALA A 202 -31.05 15.20 6.85
C ALA A 202 -30.85 16.30 5.81
N PHE A 203 -31.85 16.52 4.94
CA PHE A 203 -31.81 17.54 3.89
C PHE A 203 -32.49 18.86 4.31
N GLN A 204 -33.00 18.96 5.55
CA GLN A 204 -33.73 20.13 6.06
C GLN A 204 -34.95 20.52 5.19
N ILE A 205 -35.68 19.52 4.70
CA ILE A 205 -36.84 19.68 3.82
C ILE A 205 -38.10 19.04 4.39
N THR A 206 -39.26 19.34 3.79
CA THR A 206 -40.51 18.68 4.18
C THR A 206 -40.52 17.22 3.76
N ARG A 207 -41.26 16.38 4.50
CA ARG A 207 -41.47 14.96 4.14
C ARG A 207 -42.07 14.78 2.74
N MET A 208 -43.00 15.67 2.35
CA MET A 208 -43.56 15.72 1.00
C MET A 208 -42.48 16.00 -0.06
N ALA A 209 -41.60 16.96 0.20
CA ALA A 209 -40.50 17.26 -0.71
C ALA A 209 -39.49 16.10 -0.80
N ALA A 210 -39.11 15.49 0.33
CA ALA A 210 -38.23 14.32 0.35
C ALA A 210 -38.80 13.14 -0.44
N LYS A 211 -40.10 12.85 -0.24
CA LYS A 211 -40.82 11.82 -1.00
C LYS A 211 -40.91 12.16 -2.49
N THR A 212 -41.11 13.41 -2.84
CA THR A 212 -41.13 13.89 -4.23
C THR A 212 -39.77 13.73 -4.89
N LEU A 213 -38.69 14.08 -4.18
CA LEU A 213 -37.30 13.92 -4.63
C LEU A 213 -36.98 12.43 -4.86
N LEU A 214 -37.38 11.57 -3.93
CA LEU A 214 -37.23 10.11 -4.05
C LEU A 214 -38.01 9.55 -5.25
N LEU A 215 -39.27 9.95 -5.43
CA LEU A 215 -40.11 9.54 -6.56
C LEU A 215 -39.57 10.03 -7.90
N ALA A 216 -39.08 11.28 -7.97
CA ALA A 216 -38.45 11.83 -9.16
C ALA A 216 -37.19 11.03 -9.53
N LEU A 217 -36.33 10.73 -8.54
CA LEU A 217 -35.14 9.91 -8.73
C LEU A 217 -35.46 8.47 -9.15
N LEU A 218 -36.46 7.83 -8.54
CA LEU A 218 -36.89 6.46 -8.85
C LEU A 218 -37.55 6.34 -10.24
N ALA A 219 -38.36 7.32 -10.64
CA ALA A 219 -38.97 7.36 -11.96
C ALA A 219 -37.92 7.38 -13.08
N VAL A 220 -36.77 8.02 -12.80
CA VAL A 220 -35.67 8.16 -13.76
C VAL A 220 -34.64 7.00 -13.62
N ALA A 221 -34.55 6.34 -12.45
CA ALA A 221 -33.68 5.19 -12.19
C ALA A 221 -34.16 3.85 -12.80
N SER A 222 -35.40 3.78 -13.32
CA SER A 222 -35.99 2.61 -14.00
C SER A 222 -35.25 2.14 -15.27
N SER A 223 -34.17 2.82 -15.66
CA SER A 223 -33.31 2.50 -16.82
C SER A 223 -31.81 2.46 -16.51
N LEU A 224 -31.37 2.57 -15.25
CA LEU A 224 -29.95 2.84 -14.95
C LEU A 224 -29.46 2.15 -13.69
N ALA A 225 -28.97 0.92 -13.87
CA ALA A 225 -28.02 0.32 -12.93
C ALA A 225 -26.98 -0.45 -13.73
N MET A 226 -25.98 0.25 -14.24
CA MET A 226 -24.73 -0.37 -14.68
C MET A 226 -23.57 0.50 -14.17
N ALA A 227 -23.37 0.45 -12.85
CA ALA A 227 -22.05 0.61 -12.28
C ALA A 227 -21.37 -0.77 -12.39
N SER A 228 -20.54 -0.96 -13.42
CA SER A 228 -19.73 -2.17 -13.52
C SER A 228 -18.51 -2.00 -12.61
N ASP A 229 -18.59 -2.55 -11.41
CA ASP A 229 -17.41 -2.98 -10.65
C ASP A 229 -17.63 -4.41 -10.12
N PRO A 230 -17.68 -5.45 -10.96
CA PRO A 230 -17.66 -6.81 -10.44
C PRO A 230 -16.29 -6.99 -9.78
N SER A 231 -16.23 -7.33 -8.48
CA SER A 231 -15.56 -6.56 -7.41
C SER A 231 -15.74 -7.16 -6.01
N PRO A 232 -15.48 -8.45 -5.68
CA PRO A 232 -15.48 -8.90 -4.29
C PRO A 232 -14.16 -8.50 -3.61
N LEU A 233 -13.99 -7.22 -3.25
CA LEU A 233 -13.40 -6.91 -1.95
C LEU A 233 -14.48 -6.23 -1.14
N GLN A 234 -14.96 -6.97 -0.15
CA GLN A 234 -16.16 -6.68 0.62
C GLN A 234 -15.92 -5.36 1.38
N ASP A 235 -16.92 -4.47 1.45
CA ASP A 235 -16.86 -3.24 2.27
C ASP A 235 -16.49 -3.54 3.74
N PHE A 236 -16.73 -4.79 4.17
CA PHE A 236 -16.39 -5.30 5.49
C PHE A 236 -16.20 -6.82 5.47
N CYS A 237 -15.45 -7.35 6.43
CA CYS A 237 -15.34 -8.77 6.71
C CYS A 237 -15.95 -9.08 8.08
N VAL A 238 -17.08 -9.80 8.10
CA VAL A 238 -17.63 -10.37 9.35
C VAL A 238 -17.01 -11.74 9.58
N ALA A 239 -16.41 -11.95 10.75
CA ALA A 239 -15.83 -13.23 11.13
C ALA A 239 -16.87 -14.37 11.11
N ASP A 240 -16.58 -15.43 10.36
CA ASP A 240 -17.29 -16.71 10.42
C ASP A 240 -16.70 -17.58 11.53
N LYS A 241 -17.38 -17.60 12.68
CA LYS A 241 -16.95 -18.34 13.87
C LYS A 241 -17.17 -19.85 13.76
N ASP A 242 -18.01 -20.29 12.82
CA ASP A 242 -18.38 -21.69 12.65
C ASP A 242 -17.52 -22.39 11.57
N SER A 243 -16.70 -21.61 10.85
CA SER A 243 -15.75 -22.15 9.88
C SER A 243 -14.69 -23.02 10.56
N LYS A 244 -14.41 -24.18 9.95
CA LYS A 244 -13.32 -25.08 10.34
C LYS A 244 -11.94 -24.62 9.84
N VAL A 245 -11.90 -23.59 8.98
CA VAL A 245 -10.68 -23.04 8.40
C VAL A 245 -10.30 -21.79 9.19
N LEU A 246 -9.09 -21.78 9.73
CA LEU A 246 -8.48 -20.62 10.40
C LEU A 246 -7.34 -20.09 9.52
N VAL A 247 -7.37 -18.80 9.19
CA VAL A 247 -6.29 -18.12 8.44
C VAL A 247 -5.84 -16.92 9.29
N ASN A 248 -4.84 -17.12 10.15
CA ASN A 248 -4.42 -16.15 11.19
C ASN A 248 -5.58 -15.58 12.04
N GLY A 249 -6.71 -16.27 12.11
CA GLY A 249 -7.98 -15.77 12.65
C GLY A 249 -9.20 -16.48 12.03
N PHE A 250 -10.36 -15.84 12.10
CA PHE A 250 -11.59 -16.34 11.45
C PHE A 250 -11.66 -15.91 9.99
N VAL A 251 -12.12 -16.80 9.10
CA VAL A 251 -12.44 -16.46 7.71
C VAL A 251 -13.65 -15.52 7.63
N CYS A 252 -13.80 -14.81 6.51
CA CYS A 252 -14.94 -13.92 6.31
C CYS A 252 -16.21 -14.71 5.93
N LYS A 253 -17.35 -14.36 6.54
CA LYS A 253 -18.68 -14.79 6.06
C LYS A 253 -18.91 -14.32 4.62
N ASP A 254 -19.87 -14.96 3.94
CA ASP A 254 -20.35 -14.43 2.66
C ASP A 254 -21.15 -13.12 2.86
N PRO A 255 -20.80 -11.99 2.21
CA PRO A 255 -21.57 -10.74 2.30
C PRO A 255 -23.05 -10.91 2.01
N LYS A 256 -23.41 -11.89 1.17
CA LYS A 256 -24.80 -12.19 0.83
C LYS A 256 -25.59 -12.70 2.03
N VAL A 257 -24.94 -13.35 3.00
CA VAL A 257 -25.60 -13.89 4.20
C VAL A 257 -25.45 -12.99 5.43
N VAL A 258 -24.62 -11.94 5.36
CA VAL A 258 -24.46 -10.99 6.47
C VAL A 258 -25.77 -10.23 6.72
N LYS A 259 -26.10 -10.05 8.00
CA LYS A 259 -27.29 -9.36 8.49
C LYS A 259 -26.91 -8.25 9.47
N ALA A 260 -27.85 -7.34 9.77
CA ALA A 260 -27.61 -6.27 10.74
C ALA A 260 -27.25 -6.82 12.14
N GLU A 261 -27.73 -8.03 12.48
CA GLU A 261 -27.41 -8.73 13.71
C GLU A 261 -25.92 -9.05 13.87
N ASP A 262 -25.15 -9.12 12.78
CA ASP A 262 -23.71 -9.40 12.84
C ASP A 262 -22.89 -8.19 13.37
N PHE A 263 -23.46 -6.98 13.36
CA PHE A 263 -22.86 -5.73 13.85
C PHE A 263 -23.43 -5.30 15.21
N PHE A 264 -24.29 -6.13 15.79
CA PHE A 264 -25.10 -5.80 16.94
C PHE A 264 -24.73 -6.66 18.14
N PHE A 265 -24.63 -6.03 19.31
CA PHE A 265 -24.49 -6.72 20.58
C PHE A 265 -25.51 -6.18 21.59
N ARG A 266 -26.14 -7.06 22.37
CA ARG A 266 -27.06 -6.70 23.45
C ARG A 266 -26.55 -7.22 24.78
N GLY A 267 -26.68 -6.41 25.83
CA GLY A 267 -26.45 -6.84 27.21
C GLY A 267 -25.40 -6.05 27.97
N LEU A 268 -24.99 -4.88 27.48
CA LEU A 268 -24.13 -3.95 28.25
C LEU A 268 -24.86 -3.28 29.42
N ASP A 269 -26.20 -3.33 29.42
CA ASP A 269 -27.07 -2.90 30.52
C ASP A 269 -27.18 -3.94 31.65
N LYS A 270 -26.72 -5.17 31.43
CA LYS A 270 -26.71 -6.22 32.46
C LYS A 270 -25.46 -6.09 33.32
N ALA A 271 -25.63 -5.72 34.58
CA ALA A 271 -24.56 -5.79 35.56
C ALA A 271 -23.92 -7.18 35.55
N GLY A 272 -22.59 -7.25 35.44
CA GLY A 272 -21.85 -8.50 35.60
C GLY A 272 -22.16 -9.10 36.98
N ASP A 273 -22.25 -10.43 37.06
CA ASP A 273 -22.51 -11.14 38.32
C ASP A 273 -21.45 -10.80 39.38
N THR A 274 -21.81 -9.90 40.31
CA THR A 274 -21.02 -9.53 41.49
C THR A 274 -21.29 -10.45 42.69
N GLY A 275 -22.09 -11.51 42.51
CA GLY A 275 -22.60 -12.40 43.55
C GLY A 275 -21.59 -13.38 44.17
N LYS A 276 -20.32 -13.40 43.72
CA LYS A 276 -19.28 -14.12 44.46
C LYS A 276 -18.74 -13.24 45.58
N LYS A 277 -19.17 -13.51 46.82
CA LYS A 277 -18.56 -12.98 48.06
C LYS A 277 -17.03 -13.13 48.02
N LEU A 278 -16.32 -12.05 47.68
CA LEU A 278 -14.87 -11.99 47.73
C LEU A 278 -14.46 -11.71 49.17
N GLY A 279 -14.12 -12.76 49.92
CA GLY A 279 -13.52 -12.64 51.24
C GLY A 279 -12.17 -11.90 51.16
N SER A 280 -11.94 -10.99 52.12
CA SER A 280 -10.73 -10.33 52.69
C SER A 280 -9.42 -10.19 51.90
N ASN A 281 -9.13 -11.00 50.88
CA ASN A 281 -7.99 -10.88 49.96
C ASN A 281 -8.21 -9.85 48.82
N MET A 282 -9.26 -9.03 48.88
CA MET A 282 -9.63 -8.13 47.79
C MET A 282 -8.58 -7.04 47.56
N ALA A 283 -8.01 -6.44 48.59
CA ALA A 283 -7.01 -5.38 48.43
C ALA A 283 -5.73 -5.90 47.75
N ALA A 284 -5.22 -7.07 48.15
CA ALA A 284 -4.04 -7.67 47.52
C ALA A 284 -4.31 -8.15 46.08
N LYS A 285 -5.53 -8.65 45.80
CA LYS A 285 -5.94 -9.04 44.44
C LYS A 285 -6.22 -7.84 43.55
N ILE A 286 -6.82 -6.76 44.08
CA ILE A 286 -7.02 -5.50 43.37
C ILE A 286 -5.66 -4.87 43.08
N LEU A 287 -4.74 -4.82 44.06
CA LEU A 287 -3.38 -4.32 43.83
C LEU A 287 -2.63 -5.16 42.78
N LEU A 288 -2.75 -6.49 42.82
CA LEU A 288 -2.15 -7.40 41.85
C LEU A 288 -2.80 -7.28 40.46
N ILE A 289 -4.12 -7.12 40.38
CA ILE A 289 -4.86 -6.90 39.12
C ILE A 289 -4.52 -5.52 38.55
N SER A 290 -4.41 -4.47 39.38
CA SER A 290 -3.97 -3.14 38.97
C SER A 290 -2.52 -3.15 38.51
N LEU A 291 -1.62 -3.89 39.19
CA LEU A 291 -0.24 -4.09 38.75
C LEU A 291 -0.15 -4.89 37.45
N LEU A 292 -0.98 -5.94 37.27
CA LEU A 292 -1.09 -6.70 36.03
C LEU A 292 -1.70 -5.88 34.90
N ALA A 293 -2.67 -5.00 35.20
CA ALA A 293 -3.30 -4.09 34.24
C ALA A 293 -2.34 -2.97 33.80
N MET A 294 -1.50 -2.46 34.70
CA MET A 294 -0.41 -1.53 34.36
C MET A 294 0.77 -2.23 33.66
N ALA A 295 0.98 -3.53 33.87
CA ALA A 295 1.98 -4.33 33.16
C ALA A 295 1.48 -4.86 31.80
N SER A 296 0.17 -4.86 31.56
CA SER A 296 -0.44 -5.13 30.26
C SER A 296 -0.68 -3.83 29.49
N SER A 297 0.39 -3.08 29.22
CA SER A 297 0.36 -2.10 28.14
C SER A 297 0.33 -2.86 26.81
N LEU A 298 -0.87 -3.26 26.40
CA LEU A 298 -1.12 -3.59 25.00
C LEU A 298 -1.01 -2.29 24.21
N ALA A 299 0.21 -1.92 23.84
CA ALA A 299 0.44 -0.87 22.85
C ALA A 299 0.10 -1.48 21.48
N MET A 300 -1.07 -1.12 20.95
CA MET A 300 -1.35 -1.29 19.52
C MET A 300 -0.81 -0.05 18.82
N ALA A 301 0.29 -0.19 18.11
CA ALA A 301 0.77 0.82 17.17
C ALA A 301 0.45 0.33 15.74
N SER A 302 -0.68 0.77 15.21
CA SER A 302 -0.83 0.89 13.76
C SER A 302 -0.33 2.28 13.36
N ASP A 303 0.02 2.49 12.10
CA ASP A 303 0.20 3.85 11.60
C ASP A 303 -1.05 4.67 11.96
N PRO A 304 -0.89 5.86 12.59
CA PRO A 304 -2.05 6.65 12.96
C PRO A 304 -2.75 7.11 11.68
N SER A 305 -4.07 6.93 11.61
CA SER A 305 -4.88 7.54 10.56
C SER A 305 -4.56 9.04 10.44
N PRO A 306 -4.55 9.62 9.23
CA PRO A 306 -4.46 11.05 9.02
C PRO A 306 -5.44 11.80 9.90
N LEU A 307 -4.93 12.79 10.62
CA LEU A 307 -5.68 13.66 11.52
C LEU A 307 -6.55 14.69 10.80
N GLN A 308 -6.31 14.88 9.51
CA GLN A 308 -6.87 15.93 8.66
C GLN A 308 -7.21 15.31 7.30
N ASP A 309 -8.09 15.95 6.54
CA ASP A 309 -8.50 15.46 5.22
C ASP A 309 -7.34 15.33 4.22
N PHE A 310 -6.34 16.21 4.33
CA PHE A 310 -5.12 16.19 3.53
C PHE A 310 -4.01 16.98 4.24
N CYS A 311 -2.76 16.79 3.80
CA CYS A 311 -1.60 17.52 4.29
C CYS A 311 -0.78 18.05 3.10
N VAL A 312 -1.04 19.27 2.62
CA VAL A 312 -0.26 19.86 1.52
C VAL A 312 1.16 20.15 1.98
N ALA A 313 2.18 19.72 1.23
CA ALA A 313 3.58 19.95 1.61
C ALA A 313 3.94 21.44 1.67
N ASP A 314 4.38 21.91 2.85
CA ASP A 314 5.07 23.18 3.01
C ASP A 314 6.58 23.01 2.73
N LYS A 315 6.96 23.36 1.50
CA LYS A 315 8.36 23.29 1.04
C LYS A 315 9.25 24.41 1.59
N ALA A 316 8.67 25.42 2.23
CA ALA A 316 9.42 26.52 2.84
C ALA A 316 9.76 26.26 4.33
N SER A 317 9.11 25.29 4.95
CA SER A 317 9.37 24.92 6.34
C SER A 317 10.81 24.42 6.53
N LYS A 318 11.43 24.85 7.63
CA LYS A 318 12.77 24.40 8.06
C LYS A 318 12.71 23.20 9.00
N VAL A 319 11.50 22.78 9.40
CA VAL A 319 11.31 21.65 10.31
C VAL A 319 11.47 20.35 9.52
N LEU A 320 12.33 19.45 10.04
CA LEU A 320 12.59 18.16 9.43
C LEU A 320 11.65 17.11 10.00
N VAL A 321 10.91 16.44 9.12
CA VAL A 321 10.05 15.29 9.43
C VAL A 321 10.29 14.19 8.38
N ASN A 322 9.84 12.97 8.66
CA ASN A 322 9.80 11.92 7.63
C ASN A 322 8.68 12.23 6.63
N GLY A 323 8.99 13.03 5.60
CA GLY A 323 8.02 13.58 4.65
C GLY A 323 8.09 15.10 4.57
N PHE A 324 6.94 15.76 4.43
CA PHE A 324 6.83 17.22 4.46
C PHE A 324 5.88 17.66 5.55
N VAL A 325 6.20 18.81 6.17
CA VAL A 325 5.30 19.50 7.09
C VAL A 325 4.05 19.97 6.34
N CYS A 326 2.89 19.93 7.00
CA CYS A 326 1.64 20.40 6.40
C CYS A 326 1.60 21.93 6.37
N LYS A 327 1.24 22.48 5.20
CA LYS A 327 0.77 23.85 5.04
C LYS A 327 -0.51 24.05 5.85
N ASP A 328 -0.71 25.27 6.36
CA ASP A 328 -1.96 25.67 7.01
C ASP A 328 -3.17 25.37 6.09
N PRO A 329 -4.15 24.55 6.52
CA PRO A 329 -5.34 24.23 5.73
C PRO A 329 -6.11 25.46 5.23
N MET A 330 -6.07 26.59 5.92
CA MET A 330 -6.73 27.83 5.50
C MET A 330 -6.03 28.48 4.30
N GLN A 331 -4.73 28.23 4.11
CA GLN A 331 -3.94 28.75 2.99
C GLN A 331 -3.90 27.81 1.79
N VAL A 332 -4.44 26.60 1.93
CA VAL A 332 -4.51 25.64 0.83
C VAL A 332 -5.46 26.14 -0.26
N THR A 333 -5.13 25.91 -1.52
CA THR A 333 -5.94 26.29 -2.69
C THR A 333 -6.03 25.14 -3.68
N ALA A 334 -6.90 25.25 -4.70
CA ALA A 334 -7.02 24.20 -5.72
C ALA A 334 -5.72 24.01 -6.53
N GLU A 335 -4.85 25.03 -6.59
CA GLU A 335 -3.55 24.95 -7.24
C GLU A 335 -2.59 23.99 -6.52
N ASP A 336 -2.78 23.76 -5.21
CA ASP A 336 -1.94 22.82 -4.46
C ASP A 336 -2.20 21.35 -4.88
N PHE A 337 -3.33 21.07 -5.54
CA PHE A 337 -3.76 19.75 -6.02
C PHE A 337 -3.67 19.59 -7.55
N PHE A 338 -3.11 20.59 -8.24
CA PHE A 338 -3.03 20.65 -9.69
C PHE A 338 -1.57 20.70 -10.18
N ALA A 339 -1.27 19.92 -11.22
CA ALA A 339 -0.01 20.02 -11.94
C ALA A 339 -0.24 19.95 -13.45
N MET A 340 0.65 20.56 -14.23
CA MET A 340 0.59 20.54 -15.69
C MET A 340 1.85 19.91 -16.28
N GLY A 341 1.76 19.48 -17.55
CA GLY A 341 2.93 19.13 -18.35
C GLY A 341 3.05 17.68 -18.78
N LEU A 342 2.10 16.79 -18.43
CA LEU A 342 2.10 15.43 -18.97
C LEU A 342 1.64 15.37 -20.44
N ASP A 343 1.23 16.49 -21.05
CA ASP A 343 1.00 16.62 -22.49
C ASP A 343 2.31 16.75 -23.29
N LYS A 344 3.38 17.23 -22.64
CA LYS A 344 4.67 17.48 -23.27
C LYS A 344 5.49 16.20 -23.32
N ALA A 345 6.01 15.88 -24.50
CA ALA A 345 6.93 14.76 -24.66
C ALA A 345 8.26 15.06 -23.95
N GLY A 346 8.76 14.09 -23.19
CA GLY A 346 10.10 14.15 -22.61
C GLY A 346 11.21 14.09 -23.67
N ASN A 347 12.38 14.64 -23.35
CA ASN A 347 13.52 14.60 -24.27
C ASN A 347 14.17 13.19 -24.30
N THR A 348 13.93 12.47 -25.39
CA THR A 348 14.50 11.14 -25.63
C THR A 348 15.84 11.16 -26.36
N GLU A 349 16.42 12.34 -26.66
CA GLU A 349 17.77 12.48 -27.23
C GLU A 349 18.84 12.26 -26.15
N ASN A 350 18.89 11.04 -25.64
CA ASN A 350 19.84 10.61 -24.62
C ASN A 350 20.25 9.15 -24.89
N LYS A 351 21.28 8.67 -24.18
CA LYS A 351 21.87 7.34 -24.44
C LYS A 351 20.87 6.18 -24.33
N VAL A 352 19.89 6.29 -23.43
CA VAL A 352 18.90 5.23 -23.21
C VAL A 352 17.68 5.39 -24.12
N GLY A 353 17.45 6.58 -24.69
CA GLY A 353 16.38 6.82 -25.65
C GLY A 353 14.98 6.84 -25.02
N SER A 354 14.88 7.09 -23.72
CA SER A 354 13.62 7.25 -23.00
C SER A 354 13.69 8.42 -22.01
N MET A 355 12.53 8.93 -21.60
CA MET A 355 12.43 9.96 -20.56
C MET A 355 11.18 9.72 -19.72
N VAL A 356 11.34 9.73 -18.39
CA VAL A 356 10.24 9.65 -17.42
C VAL A 356 9.96 11.05 -16.89
N THR A 357 8.75 11.54 -17.12
CA THR A 357 8.26 12.81 -16.58
C THR A 357 7.30 12.51 -15.43
N ALA A 358 7.74 12.79 -14.19
CA ALA A 358 6.99 12.44 -12.99
C ALA A 358 6.20 13.62 -12.40
N VAL A 359 4.99 13.31 -11.93
CA VAL A 359 4.17 14.13 -11.03
C VAL A 359 4.11 13.41 -9.69
N ASN A 360 5.10 13.71 -8.84
CA ASN A 360 5.25 13.20 -7.47
C ASN A 360 5.16 14.37 -6.48
N VAL A 361 5.31 14.11 -5.17
CA VAL A 361 5.19 15.15 -4.13
C VAL A 361 6.12 16.36 -4.32
N ASN A 362 7.28 16.17 -4.96
CA ASN A 362 8.20 17.25 -5.27
C ASN A 362 7.68 18.20 -6.36
N LYS A 363 6.79 17.72 -7.24
CA LYS A 363 6.13 18.52 -8.28
C LYS A 363 4.73 18.97 -7.88
N LEU A 364 3.98 18.13 -7.18
CA LEU A 364 2.61 18.39 -6.74
C LEU A 364 2.50 18.27 -5.22
N ALA A 365 2.46 19.41 -4.53
CA ALA A 365 2.52 19.47 -3.06
C ALA A 365 1.34 18.78 -2.37
N GLY A 366 0.17 18.76 -3.02
CA GLY A 366 -1.02 18.08 -2.53
C GLY A 366 -0.90 16.55 -2.47
N LEU A 367 0.12 15.94 -3.08
CA LEU A 367 0.36 14.48 -2.95
C LEU A 367 0.97 14.07 -1.60
N ASN A 368 1.37 15.02 -0.78
CA ASN A 368 1.93 14.70 0.52
C ASN A 368 0.90 14.00 1.40
N THR A 369 1.33 12.87 1.98
CA THR A 369 0.54 11.87 2.73
C THR A 369 -0.51 11.12 1.91
N LEU A 370 -0.58 11.27 0.59
CA LEU A 370 -1.61 10.63 -0.25
C LEU A 370 -1.17 9.33 -0.92
N GLY A 371 0.10 8.92 -0.75
CA GLY A 371 0.54 7.57 -1.11
C GLY A 371 0.45 7.22 -2.59
N ILE A 372 0.41 8.20 -3.51
CA ILE A 372 0.34 7.94 -4.95
C ILE A 372 1.10 8.99 -5.78
N SER A 373 1.59 8.58 -6.95
CA SER A 373 2.15 9.48 -7.96
C SER A 373 1.85 8.98 -9.38
N MET A 374 2.03 9.85 -10.37
CA MET A 374 1.78 9.53 -11.79
C MET A 374 2.98 9.92 -12.65
N VAL A 375 3.24 9.18 -13.72
CA VAL A 375 4.33 9.41 -14.67
C VAL A 375 3.85 9.33 -16.11
N ARG A 376 4.46 10.13 -16.98
CA ARG A 376 4.48 9.89 -18.43
C ARG A 376 5.85 9.38 -18.82
N ILE A 377 5.90 8.38 -19.69
CA ILE A 377 7.15 7.86 -20.23
C ILE A 377 7.13 7.93 -21.75
N ASP A 378 8.10 8.65 -22.31
CA ASP A 378 8.31 8.75 -23.75
C ASP A 378 9.51 7.88 -24.17
N TYR A 379 9.36 7.10 -25.23
CA TYR A 379 10.40 6.26 -25.79
C TYR A 379 10.63 6.60 -27.26
N ALA A 380 11.87 6.95 -27.61
CA ALA A 380 12.33 6.94 -29.00
C ALA A 380 12.30 5.51 -29.54
N PRO A 381 12.36 5.30 -30.88
CA PRO A 381 12.62 3.99 -31.43
C PRO A 381 13.81 3.32 -30.75
N ARG A 382 13.67 2.04 -30.36
CA ARG A 382 14.69 1.30 -29.61
C ARG A 382 14.97 1.86 -28.20
N GLY A 383 14.16 2.79 -27.71
CA GLY A 383 14.29 3.42 -26.40
C GLY A 383 14.15 2.42 -25.24
N LEU A 384 14.87 2.63 -24.16
CA LEU A 384 14.91 1.74 -23.01
C LEU A 384 14.76 2.56 -21.73
N ASN A 385 13.78 2.24 -20.91
CA ASN A 385 13.87 2.49 -19.48
C ASN A 385 14.63 1.31 -18.85
N PRO A 386 15.90 1.49 -18.44
CA PRO A 386 16.79 0.39 -18.08
C PRO A 386 16.28 -0.39 -16.86
N PRO A 387 16.82 -1.60 -16.57
CA PRO A 387 16.54 -2.30 -15.33
C PRO A 387 16.66 -1.37 -14.12
N HIS A 388 15.56 -1.22 -13.38
CA HIS A 388 15.45 -0.39 -12.20
C HIS A 388 14.47 -0.99 -11.18
N THR A 389 14.45 -0.44 -9.98
CA THR A 389 13.49 -0.81 -8.93
C THR A 389 12.97 0.44 -8.21
N HIS A 390 11.75 0.33 -7.69
CA HIS A 390 11.09 1.31 -6.84
C HIS A 390 11.01 0.73 -5.43
N PRO A 391 11.87 1.16 -4.49
CA PRO A 391 11.94 0.56 -3.16
C PRO A 391 10.73 0.85 -2.26
N ARG A 392 9.81 1.73 -2.70
CA ARG A 392 8.64 2.15 -1.92
C ARG A 392 7.34 2.08 -2.70
N ALA A 393 7.31 1.49 -3.90
CA ALA A 393 6.10 1.49 -4.71
C ALA A 393 6.02 0.35 -5.71
N THR A 394 4.80 -0.16 -5.88
CA THR A 394 4.35 -0.87 -7.09
C THR A 394 4.13 0.14 -8.21
N GLU A 395 4.48 -0.21 -9.45
CA GLU A 395 4.12 0.55 -10.66
C GLU A 395 3.01 -0.18 -11.45
N ILE A 396 1.97 0.54 -11.86
CA ILE A 396 1.00 0.09 -12.87
C ILE A 396 1.09 1.02 -14.08
N LEU A 397 1.18 0.45 -15.28
CA LEU A 397 1.43 1.20 -16.50
C LEU A 397 0.47 0.80 -17.62
N THR A 398 0.02 1.77 -18.41
CA THR A 398 -0.71 1.58 -19.66
C THR A 398 0.00 2.23 -20.84
N VAL A 399 0.01 1.55 -21.99
CA VAL A 399 0.54 2.12 -23.25
C VAL A 399 -0.55 2.95 -23.92
N ILE A 400 -0.28 4.23 -24.19
CA ILE A 400 -1.23 5.12 -24.88
C ILE A 400 -0.91 5.31 -26.37
N GLU A 401 0.33 5.01 -26.78
CA GLU A 401 0.79 5.03 -28.16
C GLU A 401 1.92 4.00 -28.36
N GLY A 402 1.92 3.26 -29.48
CA GLY A 402 3.01 2.34 -29.83
C GLY A 402 2.94 0.96 -29.16
N GLN A 403 4.12 0.37 -28.93
CA GLN A 403 4.32 -0.95 -28.33
C GLN A 403 5.52 -0.96 -27.38
N LEU A 404 5.47 -1.79 -26.34
CA LEU A 404 6.48 -1.82 -25.28
C LEU A 404 6.70 -3.26 -24.79
N LEU A 405 7.93 -3.77 -24.90
CA LEU A 405 8.35 -4.98 -24.22
C LEU A 405 8.64 -4.65 -22.76
N VAL A 406 7.95 -5.29 -21.83
CA VAL A 406 8.14 -5.06 -20.40
C VAL A 406 8.52 -6.36 -19.69
N GLY A 407 9.11 -6.25 -18.50
CA GLY A 407 9.24 -7.39 -17.61
C GLY A 407 9.86 -7.07 -16.26
N PHE A 408 9.65 -7.98 -15.30
CA PHE A 408 10.24 -7.93 -13.96
C PHE A 408 10.80 -9.29 -13.56
N VAL A 409 11.72 -9.29 -12.59
CA VAL A 409 12.40 -10.49 -12.09
C VAL A 409 12.12 -10.68 -10.60
N THR A 410 11.79 -11.91 -10.20
CA THR A 410 11.61 -12.28 -8.78
C THR A 410 12.91 -12.20 -7.99
N SER A 411 12.79 -12.14 -6.67
CA SER A 411 13.91 -12.34 -5.75
C SER A 411 14.41 -13.79 -5.78
N ASN A 412 15.53 -14.05 -5.09
CA ASN A 412 16.23 -15.34 -5.03
C ASN A 412 15.36 -16.42 -4.34
N THR A 413 14.30 -16.88 -5.00
CA THR A 413 13.44 -17.96 -4.51
C THR A 413 14.14 -19.33 -4.63
N ASP A 414 13.59 -20.37 -4.00
CA ASP A 414 14.10 -21.75 -4.12
C ASP A 414 14.20 -22.26 -5.57
N ASN A 415 13.46 -21.63 -6.50
CA ASN A 415 13.47 -21.95 -7.93
C ASN A 415 14.33 -20.98 -8.78
N GLY A 416 15.11 -20.11 -8.13
CA GLY A 416 15.95 -19.08 -8.74
C GLY A 416 15.17 -17.82 -9.14
N ASN A 417 15.84 -16.96 -9.91
CA ASN A 417 15.28 -15.69 -10.37
C ASN A 417 14.49 -15.90 -11.66
N ARG A 418 13.18 -15.65 -11.61
CA ARG A 418 12.27 -15.88 -12.71
C ARG A 418 11.89 -14.57 -13.39
N LEU A 419 12.01 -14.51 -14.72
CA LEU A 419 11.57 -13.37 -15.53
C LEU A 419 10.10 -13.53 -15.93
N PHE A 420 9.30 -12.51 -15.64
CA PHE A 420 7.96 -12.32 -16.18
C PHE A 420 8.03 -11.21 -17.22
N THR A 421 7.67 -11.51 -18.48
CA THR A 421 7.81 -10.54 -19.58
C THR A 421 6.62 -10.59 -20.54
N LYS A 422 6.29 -9.45 -21.15
CA LYS A 422 5.19 -9.32 -22.09
C LYS A 422 5.41 -8.19 -23.10
N MET A 423 4.94 -8.39 -24.33
CA MET A 423 4.82 -7.30 -25.30
C MET A 423 3.45 -6.63 -25.12
N LEU A 424 3.47 -5.34 -24.79
CA LEU A 424 2.31 -4.49 -24.63
C LEU A 424 2.06 -3.70 -25.92
N LYS A 425 0.78 -3.51 -26.24
CA LYS A 425 0.28 -2.62 -27.30
C LYS A 425 -0.53 -1.49 -26.67
N LYS A 426 -0.89 -0.47 -27.44
CA LYS A 426 -1.83 0.57 -27.00
C LYS A 426 -3.05 -0.04 -26.31
N GLY A 427 -3.35 0.41 -25.09
CA GLY A 427 -4.46 -0.06 -24.25
C GLY A 427 -4.15 -1.24 -23.33
N ASP A 428 -2.98 -1.85 -23.49
CA ASP A 428 -2.52 -2.89 -22.58
C ASP A 428 -2.00 -2.29 -21.29
N VAL A 429 -2.29 -2.98 -20.18
CA VAL A 429 -1.91 -2.62 -18.82
C VAL A 429 -1.04 -3.72 -18.22
N PHE A 430 0.05 -3.33 -17.56
CA PHE A 430 0.94 -4.24 -16.87
C PHE A 430 1.37 -3.69 -15.50
N VAL A 431 1.66 -4.59 -14.57
CA VAL A 431 1.99 -4.25 -13.18
C VAL A 431 3.37 -4.78 -12.80
N PHE A 432 4.15 -3.94 -12.13
CA PHE A 432 5.47 -4.24 -11.58
C PHE A 432 5.40 -4.18 -10.04
N PRO A 433 5.54 -5.32 -9.34
CA PRO A 433 5.50 -5.34 -7.88
C PRO A 433 6.62 -4.50 -7.24
N GLU A 434 6.31 -3.94 -6.07
CA GLU A 434 7.23 -3.15 -5.27
C GLU A 434 8.58 -3.84 -5.02
N GLY A 435 9.67 -3.08 -5.12
CA GLY A 435 11.02 -3.57 -4.84
C GLY A 435 11.63 -4.50 -5.91
N LEU A 436 10.84 -5.05 -6.85
CA LEU A 436 11.37 -5.94 -7.90
C LEU A 436 12.06 -5.18 -9.04
N ILE A 437 13.14 -5.77 -9.54
CA ILE A 437 13.87 -5.25 -10.70
C ILE A 437 13.02 -5.46 -11.95
N HIS A 438 12.75 -4.38 -12.68
CA HIS A 438 11.97 -4.40 -13.90
C HIS A 438 12.50 -3.42 -14.96
N PHE A 439 12.03 -3.56 -16.19
CA PHE A 439 12.44 -2.76 -17.33
C PHE A 439 11.28 -2.53 -18.30
N GLN A 440 11.41 -1.49 -19.11
CA GLN A 440 10.54 -1.27 -20.26
C GLN A 440 11.36 -0.90 -21.50
N PHE A 441 11.16 -1.63 -22.59
CA PHE A 441 11.93 -1.52 -23.81
C PHE A 441 11.01 -1.32 -25.01
N ASN A 442 11.30 -0.32 -25.83
CA ASN A 442 10.57 -0.05 -27.06
C ASN A 442 11.25 -0.75 -28.24
N PRO A 443 10.68 -1.84 -28.80
CA PRO A 443 11.31 -2.57 -29.91
C PRO A 443 11.17 -1.89 -31.27
N GLY A 444 10.28 -0.89 -31.40
CA GLY A 444 9.78 -0.43 -32.69
C GLY A 444 9.76 1.09 -32.82
N HIS A 445 8.63 1.63 -33.27
CA HIS A 445 8.40 3.06 -33.46
C HIS A 445 8.23 3.80 -32.14
N LYS A 446 8.10 5.14 -32.19
CA LYS A 446 7.84 5.96 -31.00
C LYS A 446 6.70 5.38 -30.16
N THR A 447 6.93 5.29 -28.85
CA THR A 447 5.98 4.72 -27.88
C THR A 447 5.81 5.70 -26.71
N VAL A 448 4.59 5.82 -26.20
CA VAL A 448 4.26 6.64 -25.04
C VAL A 448 3.41 5.81 -24.07
N ALA A 449 3.75 5.89 -22.79
CA ALA A 449 3.02 5.22 -21.72
C ALA A 449 2.69 6.19 -20.58
N ILE A 450 1.61 5.88 -19.85
CA ILE A 450 1.24 6.53 -18.59
C ILE A 450 1.33 5.48 -17.49
N GLY A 451 2.06 5.80 -16.43
CA GLY A 451 2.21 4.96 -15.25
C GLY A 451 1.71 5.66 -13.99
N ALA A 452 1.39 4.87 -12.97
CA ALA A 452 1.13 5.36 -11.63
C ALA A 452 1.84 4.46 -10.62
N LEU A 453 2.25 5.05 -9.49
CA LEU A 453 3.02 4.36 -8.47
C LEU A 453 2.33 4.48 -7.11
N SER A 454 2.30 3.40 -6.33
CA SER A 454 1.65 3.31 -5.01
C SER A 454 2.42 4.06 -3.90
N SER A 455 3.06 5.17 -4.26
CA SER A 455 3.74 6.08 -3.35
C SER A 455 3.81 7.49 -3.91
N GLN A 456 3.69 8.48 -3.04
CA GLN A 456 3.92 9.89 -3.36
C GLN A 456 5.38 10.19 -3.72
N ASN A 457 6.30 9.33 -3.29
CA ASN A 457 7.72 9.38 -3.61
C ASN A 457 8.26 7.94 -3.72
N PRO A 458 8.13 7.30 -4.90
CA PRO A 458 8.47 5.89 -5.07
C PRO A 458 9.97 5.58 -4.90
N GLY A 459 10.85 6.58 -5.11
CA GLY A 459 12.29 6.37 -5.26
C GLY A 459 12.61 5.63 -6.56
N THR A 460 13.83 5.68 -7.08
CA THR A 460 14.17 4.95 -8.31
C THR A 460 15.64 4.59 -8.34
N ILE A 461 15.94 3.29 -8.32
CA ILE A 461 17.31 2.79 -8.37
C ILE A 461 17.55 2.15 -9.74
N THR A 462 18.21 2.88 -10.65
CA THR A 462 18.66 2.31 -11.93
C THR A 462 19.86 1.41 -11.69
N ILE A 463 19.74 0.11 -11.98
CA ILE A 463 20.68 -0.92 -11.51
C ILE A 463 22.10 -0.69 -12.02
N ALA A 464 22.29 -0.55 -13.33
CA ALA A 464 23.62 -0.36 -13.91
C ALA A 464 24.32 0.89 -13.34
N ASN A 465 23.59 2.01 -13.28
CA ASN A 465 24.10 3.27 -12.75
C ASN A 465 24.40 3.20 -11.23
N ALA A 466 23.57 2.50 -10.45
CA ALA A 466 23.76 2.37 -9.01
C ALA A 466 24.96 1.48 -8.67
N VAL A 467 25.18 0.42 -9.43
CA VAL A 467 26.27 -0.54 -9.17
C VAL A 467 27.62 -0.04 -9.72
N PHE A 468 27.64 0.43 -10.97
CA PHE A 468 28.87 0.74 -11.69
C PHE A 468 29.11 2.25 -11.85
N GLY A 469 28.12 3.09 -11.53
CA GLY A 469 28.19 4.56 -11.60
C GLY A 469 28.14 5.27 -10.25
N SER A 470 28.29 4.55 -9.13
CA SER A 470 28.28 5.15 -7.78
C SER A 470 29.48 6.07 -7.55
N LYS A 471 29.30 7.07 -6.67
CA LYS A 471 30.37 7.98 -6.23
C LYS A 471 30.54 7.96 -4.71
N PRO A 472 31.73 7.59 -4.18
CA PRO A 472 32.85 6.94 -4.90
C PRO A 472 32.45 5.60 -5.55
N PRO A 473 33.24 5.06 -6.50
CA PRO A 473 32.94 3.76 -7.11
C PRO A 473 33.00 2.64 -6.07
N ILE A 474 32.14 1.62 -6.22
CA ILE A 474 32.26 0.37 -5.45
C ILE A 474 33.58 -0.29 -5.83
N SER A 475 34.30 -0.81 -4.84
CA SER A 475 35.59 -1.50 -5.03
C SER A 475 35.51 -2.58 -6.12
N ASP A 476 36.50 -2.60 -7.01
CA ASP A 476 36.56 -3.58 -8.10
C ASP A 476 36.68 -5.01 -7.58
N ASP A 477 37.26 -5.23 -6.40
CA ASP A 477 37.28 -6.54 -5.75
C ASP A 477 35.87 -7.01 -5.36
N VAL A 478 35.04 -6.09 -4.86
CA VAL A 478 33.63 -6.38 -4.52
C VAL A 478 32.84 -6.70 -5.77
N LEU A 479 32.96 -5.87 -6.82
CA LEU A 479 32.24 -6.06 -8.07
C LEU A 479 32.74 -7.29 -8.84
N ALA A 480 34.05 -7.52 -8.93
CA ALA A 480 34.64 -8.70 -9.56
C ALA A 480 34.16 -9.98 -8.87
N LYS A 481 34.03 -9.96 -7.54
CA LYS A 481 33.50 -11.11 -6.79
C LYS A 481 31.99 -11.27 -6.97
N ALA A 482 31.22 -10.19 -6.87
CA ALA A 482 29.76 -10.20 -6.97
C ALA A 482 29.29 -10.60 -8.38
N PHE A 483 30.01 -10.14 -9.40
CA PHE A 483 29.75 -10.44 -10.81
C PHE A 483 30.66 -11.55 -11.36
N GLN A 484 31.47 -12.21 -10.52
CA GLN A 484 32.39 -13.31 -10.93
C GLN A 484 33.15 -13.03 -12.24
N VAL A 485 33.59 -11.79 -12.42
CA VAL A 485 34.35 -11.31 -13.57
C VAL A 485 35.76 -10.91 -13.13
N ASP A 486 36.66 -10.66 -14.08
CA ASP A 486 37.93 -10.02 -13.75
C ASP A 486 37.78 -8.51 -13.51
N LYS A 487 38.78 -7.91 -12.84
CA LYS A 487 38.80 -6.47 -12.56
C LYS A 487 38.78 -5.61 -13.82
N LYS A 488 39.39 -6.08 -14.92
CA LYS A 488 39.41 -5.31 -16.18
C LYS A 488 38.00 -5.14 -16.75
N THR A 489 37.17 -6.17 -16.60
CA THR A 489 35.75 -6.13 -16.98
C THR A 489 34.99 -5.15 -16.11
N VAL A 490 35.27 -5.12 -14.80
CA VAL A 490 34.69 -4.11 -13.89
C VAL A 490 35.11 -2.69 -14.28
N ASP A 491 36.41 -2.45 -14.45
CA ASP A 491 36.96 -1.16 -14.87
C ASP A 491 36.29 -0.69 -16.17
N TRP A 492 36.12 -1.62 -17.11
CA TRP A 492 35.46 -1.36 -18.37
C TRP A 492 33.98 -1.00 -18.19
N LEU A 493 33.22 -1.72 -17.37
CA LEU A 493 31.81 -1.41 -17.07
C LEU A 493 31.66 -0.05 -16.37
N GLN A 494 32.52 0.25 -15.40
CA GLN A 494 32.54 1.55 -14.72
C GLN A 494 32.89 2.70 -15.68
N ALA A 495 33.77 2.46 -16.66
CA ALA A 495 34.17 3.48 -17.63
C ALA A 495 33.09 3.82 -18.68
N HIS A 496 32.17 2.89 -18.98
CA HIS A 496 31.14 3.08 -20.02
C HIS A 496 29.86 3.76 -19.52
N LEU A 497 29.62 3.77 -18.21
CA LEU A 497 28.52 4.50 -17.59
C LEU A 497 28.98 5.92 -17.22
N PRO A 498 28.11 6.95 -17.30
CA PRO A 498 28.56 8.34 -17.22
C PRO A 498 29.24 8.64 -15.88
N MET A 499 30.58 8.72 -15.91
CA MET A 499 31.32 9.57 -14.99
C MET A 499 30.87 11.01 -15.26
N ALA A 500 29.94 11.56 -14.46
CA ALA A 500 29.75 13.00 -14.48
C ALA A 500 31.12 13.64 -14.22
N ALA A 501 31.55 14.44 -15.18
CA ALA A 501 32.93 14.75 -15.50
C ALA A 501 33.77 15.23 -14.31
N LYS A 502 35.07 14.96 -14.43
CA LYS A 502 36.16 15.64 -13.73
C LYS A 502 35.98 17.17 -13.82
N ILE A 503 35.39 17.79 -12.80
CA ILE A 503 35.73 19.17 -12.44
C ILE A 503 36.15 19.14 -10.98
N LEU A 504 37.47 19.22 -10.82
CA LEU A 504 38.15 19.50 -9.58
C LEU A 504 37.86 20.96 -9.23
N LEU A 505 37.07 21.23 -8.18
CA LEU A 505 37.23 22.48 -7.41
C LEU A 505 36.64 22.35 -5.99
N ILE A 506 37.58 22.21 -5.05
CA ILE A 506 37.61 22.65 -3.65
C ILE A 506 36.31 23.26 -3.08
N ALA A 507 35.80 22.66 -2.00
CA ALA A 507 35.20 23.43 -0.90
C ALA A 507 35.33 22.67 0.43
N LEU A 508 36.05 23.32 1.33
CA LEU A 508 36.30 22.97 2.72
C LEU A 508 35.03 22.98 3.58
N LEU A 509 35.07 22.15 4.63
CA LEU A 509 34.50 22.36 5.97
C LEU A 509 33.07 22.92 6.06
N ALA A 510 32.14 22.03 6.39
CA ALA A 510 31.04 22.36 7.29
C ALA A 510 30.85 21.23 8.30
N LEU A 511 31.47 21.40 9.47
CA LEU A 511 31.01 20.83 10.72
C LEU A 511 29.67 21.50 11.07
N ALA A 512 28.60 20.72 11.18
CA ALA A 512 27.42 21.11 11.96
C ALA A 512 26.59 19.88 12.37
N SER A 513 26.61 19.62 13.68
CA SER A 513 25.52 19.06 14.50
C SER A 513 24.75 17.85 13.98
N SER A 514 25.19 16.66 14.42
CA SER A 514 24.37 15.46 14.45
C SER A 514 23.31 15.59 15.56
N HIS A 515 22.06 15.88 15.21
CA HIS A 515 20.90 15.48 16.01
C HIS A 515 20.03 14.61 15.10
N ALA A 516 20.20 13.30 15.25
CA ALA A 516 19.25 12.32 14.74
C ALA A 516 18.29 12.00 15.88
N LEU A 517 17.03 12.39 15.73
CA LEU A 517 15.92 11.77 16.44
C LEU A 517 15.23 10.86 15.42
N ALA A 518 15.44 9.56 15.57
CA ALA A 518 14.62 8.55 14.94
C ALA A 518 13.71 7.99 16.03
N SER A 519 12.40 8.12 15.82
CA SER A 519 11.39 7.35 16.54
C SER A 519 11.14 6.08 15.74
N ASP A 520 11.50 4.94 16.29
CA ASP A 520 11.21 3.59 15.80
C ASP A 520 10.43 2.86 16.90
N PRO A 521 9.21 2.36 16.63
CA PRO A 521 8.58 1.40 17.52
C PRO A 521 8.61 -0.01 16.90
N SER A 522 9.78 -0.49 16.51
CA SER A 522 10.07 -1.92 16.37
C SER A 522 10.87 -2.35 17.60
N PRO A 523 10.54 -3.46 18.29
CA PRO A 523 11.14 -3.77 19.58
C PRO A 523 12.63 -4.10 19.43
N LEU A 524 13.46 -3.17 19.88
CA LEU A 524 14.79 -3.44 20.40
C LEU A 524 14.64 -4.34 21.64
N GLN A 525 14.55 -5.65 21.45
CA GLN A 525 15.03 -6.66 22.42
C GLN A 525 14.95 -8.07 21.84
N ASP A 526 16.09 -8.52 21.31
CA ASP A 526 16.75 -9.78 21.68
C ASP A 526 18.15 -9.80 21.05
N PHE A 527 19.08 -9.00 21.58
CA PHE A 527 20.49 -9.13 21.23
C PHE A 527 21.15 -10.16 22.16
N CYS A 528 21.33 -11.37 21.65
CA CYS A 528 22.38 -12.24 22.18
C CYS A 528 23.70 -11.78 21.54
N VAL A 529 24.46 -10.94 22.25
CA VAL A 529 25.87 -10.70 21.91
C VAL A 529 26.60 -12.01 22.20
N ALA A 530 26.97 -12.75 21.15
CA ALA A 530 27.90 -13.84 21.30
C ALA A 530 29.22 -13.28 21.85
N ASP A 531 29.76 -13.92 22.89
CA ASP A 531 31.14 -13.70 23.31
C ASP A 531 32.05 -14.19 22.19
N MET A 532 32.34 -13.30 21.25
CA MET A 532 33.30 -13.55 20.20
C MET A 532 34.64 -13.42 20.90
N ASP A 533 35.35 -14.52 21.11
CA ASP A 533 36.74 -14.51 21.59
C ASP A 533 37.70 -14.90 20.45
N SER A 534 37.38 -14.52 19.21
CA SER A 534 38.31 -14.60 18.08
C SER A 534 39.13 -13.32 17.98
N LYS A 535 40.45 -13.47 17.87
CA LYS A 535 41.31 -12.38 17.39
C LYS A 535 41.23 -12.37 15.87
N GLU A 536 40.99 -11.18 15.31
CA GLU A 536 41.17 -10.81 13.90
C GLU A 536 40.11 -11.29 12.87
N GLY A 537 39.15 -10.40 12.59
CA GLY A 537 38.34 -10.41 11.37
C GLY A 537 37.95 -8.97 11.01
N GLN A 538 38.04 -8.62 9.73
CA GLN A 538 37.59 -7.32 9.19
C GLN A 538 36.52 -7.57 8.13
N LEU A 539 35.47 -6.76 8.11
CA LEU A 539 34.40 -6.83 7.10
C LEU A 539 34.23 -5.48 6.42
N PHE A 540 34.46 -5.42 5.11
CA PHE A 540 34.14 -4.25 4.31
C PHE A 540 32.67 -4.27 3.93
N VAL A 541 31.93 -3.25 4.33
CA VAL A 541 30.49 -3.13 4.05
C VAL A 541 30.20 -1.81 3.36
N GLY A 542 29.10 -1.77 2.61
CA GLY A 542 28.58 -0.51 2.09
C GLY A 542 27.23 -0.62 1.41
N PHE A 543 26.59 0.53 1.18
CA PHE A 543 25.35 0.66 0.42
C PHE A 543 25.37 1.89 -0.49
N VAL A 544 24.57 1.83 -1.54
CA VAL A 544 24.43 2.91 -2.52
C VAL A 544 23.04 3.53 -2.43
N THR A 545 22.98 4.85 -2.29
CA THR A 545 21.73 5.60 -2.44
C THR A 545 21.52 5.97 -3.91
N SER A 546 20.26 5.98 -4.36
CA SER A 546 19.89 6.65 -5.61
C SER A 546 19.34 8.04 -5.29
N ASN A 547 19.99 9.09 -5.77
CA ASN A 547 19.47 10.44 -5.64
C ASN A 547 19.39 11.08 -7.02
N SER A 548 18.20 11.54 -7.42
CA SER A 548 17.96 12.18 -8.72
C SER A 548 18.77 13.46 -8.90
N ASP A 549 19.14 14.11 -7.79
CA ASP A 549 19.63 15.49 -7.83
C ASP A 549 21.16 15.60 -7.74
N ASN A 550 21.86 14.58 -7.19
CA ASN A 550 23.33 14.61 -6.97
C ASN A 550 24.05 13.30 -7.37
N GLY A 551 23.38 12.40 -8.08
CA GLY A 551 23.92 11.10 -8.47
C GLY A 551 23.95 10.08 -7.33
N ASN A 552 24.39 8.86 -7.65
CA ASN A 552 24.40 7.74 -6.71
C ASN A 552 25.55 7.90 -5.72
N ARG A 553 25.26 7.83 -4.42
CA ARG A 553 26.27 8.01 -3.37
C ARG A 553 26.55 6.68 -2.66
N LEU A 554 27.83 6.32 -2.62
CA LEU A 554 28.29 5.13 -1.90
C LEU A 554 28.69 5.50 -0.46
N PHE A 555 28.17 4.74 0.50
CA PHE A 555 28.56 4.77 1.90
C PHE A 555 29.26 3.46 2.25
N THR A 556 30.48 3.52 2.80
CA THR A 556 31.25 2.31 3.14
C THR A 556 31.91 2.41 4.51
N LYS A 557 32.14 1.26 5.13
CA LYS A 557 32.92 1.15 6.36
C LYS A 557 33.68 -0.18 6.40
N MET A 558 34.89 -0.13 6.96
CA MET A 558 35.57 -1.33 7.45
C MET A 558 35.11 -1.60 8.89
N LEU A 559 34.33 -2.66 9.07
CA LEU A 559 33.88 -3.13 10.37
C LEU A 559 34.94 -4.00 11.02
N LYS A 560 35.09 -3.82 12.32
CA LYS A 560 35.84 -4.67 13.23
C LYS A 560 34.85 -5.49 14.06
N LYS A 561 35.39 -6.49 14.75
CA LYS A 561 34.65 -7.27 15.74
C LYS A 561 33.94 -6.36 16.74
N GLY A 562 32.64 -6.59 16.93
CA GLY A 562 31.78 -5.79 17.81
C GLY A 562 31.13 -4.57 17.14
N ASP A 563 31.55 -4.21 15.92
CA ASP A 563 30.92 -3.13 15.17
C ASP A 563 29.56 -3.58 14.60
N VAL A 564 28.61 -2.65 14.57
CA VAL A 564 27.29 -2.82 13.94
C VAL A 564 27.16 -1.82 12.79
N PHE A 565 26.56 -2.26 11.68
CA PHE A 565 26.29 -1.42 10.53
C PHE A 565 24.86 -1.69 10.04
N VAL A 566 24.12 -0.62 9.75
CA VAL A 566 22.71 -0.69 9.35
C VAL A 566 22.60 -0.41 7.86
N PHE A 567 21.89 -1.29 7.15
CA PHE A 567 21.52 -1.09 5.75
C PHE A 567 20.09 -0.57 5.68
N PRO A 568 19.85 0.60 5.08
CA PRO A 568 18.47 1.06 4.84
C PRO A 568 17.73 0.10 3.90
N GLU A 569 16.43 -0.07 4.15
CA GLU A 569 15.57 -0.95 3.35
C GLU A 569 15.55 -0.56 1.87
N GLY A 570 15.55 -1.59 1.00
CA GLY A 570 15.45 -1.43 -0.45
C GLY A 570 16.71 -0.92 -1.17
N LEU A 571 17.80 -0.61 -0.46
CA LEU A 571 19.04 -0.14 -1.08
C LEU A 571 20.00 -1.29 -1.48
N ILE A 572 20.70 -1.09 -2.59
CA ILE A 572 21.78 -1.99 -3.02
C ILE A 572 22.92 -1.89 -2.00
N HIS A 573 23.29 -3.02 -1.40
CA HIS A 573 24.36 -3.10 -0.43
C HIS A 573 25.24 -4.32 -0.65
N PHE A 574 26.42 -4.32 -0.02
CA PHE A 574 27.37 -5.42 -0.09
C PHE A 574 28.06 -5.65 1.25
N GLN A 575 28.56 -6.87 1.40
CA GLN A 575 29.44 -7.29 2.49
C GLN A 575 30.59 -8.07 1.85
N PHE A 576 31.82 -7.72 2.19
CA PHE A 576 33.03 -8.28 1.59
C PHE A 576 34.08 -8.51 2.68
N ASN A 577 34.70 -9.69 2.70
CA ASN A 577 35.82 -9.97 3.58
C ASN A 577 37.13 -9.71 2.82
N PRO A 578 37.82 -8.57 3.04
CA PRO A 578 39.10 -8.30 2.39
C PRO A 578 40.27 -9.07 3.05
N GLY A 579 40.04 -9.68 4.21
CA GLY A 579 41.08 -10.39 4.95
C GLY A 579 41.38 -11.78 4.39
N HIS A 580 42.58 -12.29 4.71
CA HIS A 580 42.97 -13.66 4.42
C HIS A 580 42.49 -14.67 5.49
N THR A 581 41.80 -14.18 6.53
CA THR A 581 41.22 -14.98 7.61
C THR A 581 39.69 -15.00 7.49
N ASN A 582 39.07 -16.02 8.07
CA ASN A 582 37.60 -16.13 8.09
C ASN A 582 36.99 -15.00 8.96
N THR A 583 36.03 -14.28 8.40
CA THR A 583 35.23 -13.29 9.12
C THR A 583 33.81 -13.82 9.32
N VAL A 584 33.24 -13.64 10.51
CA VAL A 584 31.85 -13.99 10.83
C VAL A 584 31.07 -12.71 11.07
N ALA A 585 29.92 -12.59 10.41
CA ALA A 585 28.96 -11.50 10.61
C ALA A 585 27.60 -12.07 11.01
N ILE A 586 26.89 -11.37 11.89
CA ILE A 586 25.52 -11.71 12.28
C ILE A 586 24.62 -10.64 11.66
N GLY A 587 23.70 -11.06 10.80
CA GLY A 587 22.67 -10.20 10.22
C GLY A 587 21.37 -10.32 11.00
N ALA A 588 20.73 -9.19 11.27
CA ALA A 588 19.35 -9.12 11.73
C ALA A 588 18.50 -8.46 10.64
N LEU A 589 17.33 -9.03 10.35
CA LEU A 589 16.43 -8.59 9.29
C LEU A 589 15.05 -8.37 9.92
N SER A 590 14.37 -7.30 9.51
CA SER A 590 13.04 -6.94 10.01
C SER A 590 11.91 -7.81 9.43
N SER A 591 12.23 -8.73 8.52
CA SER A 591 11.28 -9.69 7.95
C SER A 591 11.54 -11.09 8.47
N GLN A 592 10.46 -11.80 8.78
CA GLN A 592 10.45 -13.21 9.17
C GLN A 592 10.76 -14.17 8.00
N ASN A 593 10.66 -13.69 6.75
CA ASN A 593 11.12 -14.38 5.56
C ASN A 593 11.81 -13.37 4.63
N PRO A 594 13.05 -12.96 4.95
CA PRO A 594 13.71 -11.91 4.19
C PRO A 594 14.13 -12.44 2.81
N GLY A 595 13.46 -11.95 1.77
CA GLY A 595 13.90 -12.16 0.39
C GLY A 595 15.25 -11.47 0.14
N THR A 596 16.06 -12.03 -0.76
CA THR A 596 17.31 -11.40 -1.21
C THR A 596 17.29 -11.30 -2.73
N ILE A 597 17.67 -10.14 -3.29
CA ILE A 597 17.87 -9.98 -4.73
C ILE A 597 19.37 -9.88 -5.00
N THR A 598 19.99 -10.94 -5.50
CA THR A 598 21.37 -10.84 -6.00
C THR A 598 21.33 -10.19 -7.36
N ILE A 599 21.80 -8.94 -7.45
CA ILE A 599 21.71 -8.12 -8.67
C ILE A 599 22.18 -8.87 -9.91
N ALA A 600 23.34 -9.50 -9.85
CA ALA A 600 23.89 -10.18 -11.00
C ALA A 600 23.07 -11.42 -11.40
N ASN A 601 22.57 -12.20 -10.45
CA ASN A 601 21.69 -13.34 -10.74
C ASN A 601 20.33 -12.87 -11.27
N ALA A 602 19.78 -11.76 -10.78
CA ALA A 602 18.49 -11.26 -11.22
C ALA A 602 18.58 -10.67 -12.64
N VAL A 603 19.65 -9.92 -12.91
CA VAL A 603 19.84 -9.22 -14.19
C VAL A 603 20.40 -10.14 -15.27
N PHE A 604 21.43 -10.95 -14.96
CA PHE A 604 22.14 -11.79 -15.94
C PHE A 604 21.79 -13.28 -15.83
N GLY A 605 21.31 -13.75 -14.67
CA GLY A 605 21.01 -15.15 -14.40
C GLY A 605 19.52 -15.54 -14.38
N SER A 606 18.62 -14.61 -14.73
CA SER A 606 17.18 -14.87 -14.71
C SER A 606 16.75 -15.90 -15.76
N LYS A 607 15.64 -16.59 -15.48
CA LYS A 607 15.07 -17.61 -16.37
C LYS A 607 13.60 -17.29 -16.70
N PRO A 608 13.24 -17.15 -18.00
CA PRO A 608 14.15 -17.01 -19.14
C PRO A 608 15.07 -15.77 -19.01
N PRO A 609 16.20 -15.71 -19.73
CA PRO A 609 17.11 -14.56 -19.65
C PRO A 609 16.44 -13.28 -20.18
N ILE A 610 16.77 -12.14 -19.58
CA ILE A 610 16.46 -10.83 -20.15
C ILE A 610 17.14 -10.70 -21.51
N SER A 611 16.46 -10.11 -22.49
CA SER A 611 17.02 -9.90 -23.84
C SER A 611 18.38 -9.23 -23.79
N ASP A 612 19.33 -9.79 -24.53
CA ASP A 612 20.69 -9.27 -24.64
C ASP A 612 20.74 -7.80 -25.09
N GLU A 613 19.78 -7.40 -25.91
CA GLU A 613 19.65 -6.05 -26.42
C GLU A 613 19.25 -5.05 -25.33
N VAL A 614 18.32 -5.46 -24.46
CA VAL A 614 17.89 -4.68 -23.30
C VAL A 614 19.08 -4.46 -22.37
N LEU A 615 19.83 -5.51 -22.08
CA LEU A 615 20.99 -5.42 -21.19
C LEU A 615 22.15 -4.66 -21.84
N ALA A 616 22.44 -4.88 -23.11
CA ALA A 616 23.52 -4.20 -23.84
C ALA A 616 23.32 -2.68 -23.79
N LYS A 617 22.08 -2.24 -24.02
CA LYS A 617 21.72 -0.83 -23.93
C LYS A 617 21.70 -0.30 -22.48
N ALA A 618 21.25 -1.10 -21.51
CA ALA A 618 21.23 -0.73 -20.09
C ALA A 618 22.64 -0.48 -19.54
N PHE A 619 23.57 -1.38 -19.85
CA PHE A 619 24.95 -1.34 -19.38
C PHE A 619 25.86 -0.51 -20.29
N GLN A 620 25.38 -0.12 -21.48
CA GLN A 620 26.12 0.63 -22.51
C GLN A 620 27.34 -0.15 -23.04
N VAL A 621 27.10 -1.42 -23.32
CA VAL A 621 28.09 -2.43 -23.73
C VAL A 621 27.63 -3.14 -25.00
N ASP A 622 28.52 -3.88 -25.65
CA ASP A 622 28.13 -4.68 -26.81
C ASP A 622 27.42 -5.99 -26.39
N LYS A 623 26.66 -6.56 -27.34
CA LYS A 623 25.89 -7.79 -27.14
C LYS A 623 26.76 -8.98 -26.74
N LYS A 624 27.99 -9.13 -27.27
CA LYS A 624 28.86 -10.26 -26.93
C LYS A 624 29.28 -10.22 -25.47
N THR A 625 29.50 -9.02 -24.94
CA THR A 625 29.80 -8.85 -23.52
C THR A 625 28.62 -9.28 -22.65
N ILE A 626 27.38 -8.97 -23.05
CA ILE A 626 26.18 -9.46 -22.36
C ILE A 626 26.05 -10.98 -22.46
N ASP A 627 26.19 -11.54 -23.66
CA ASP A 627 26.12 -12.99 -23.88
C ASP A 627 27.13 -13.71 -22.98
N TRP A 628 28.34 -13.15 -22.86
CA TRP A 628 29.37 -13.64 -21.95
C TRP A 628 28.95 -13.52 -20.48
N LEU A 629 28.44 -12.37 -20.03
CA LEU A 629 27.95 -12.18 -18.65
C LEU A 629 26.80 -13.14 -18.29
N GLN A 630 25.86 -13.35 -19.21
CA GLN A 630 24.74 -14.28 -19.02
C GLN A 630 25.19 -15.76 -19.01
N ALA A 631 26.13 -16.13 -19.89
CA ALA A 631 26.70 -17.48 -19.92
C ALA A 631 27.41 -17.83 -18.61
N HIS A 632 28.16 -16.86 -18.05
CA HIS A 632 28.84 -17.06 -16.77
C HIS A 632 27.83 -17.10 -15.63
N ALA A 633 26.80 -16.23 -15.62
CA ALA A 633 25.74 -16.22 -14.59
C ALA A 633 25.04 -17.58 -14.38
N GLY A 634 24.94 -18.41 -15.43
CA GLY A 634 24.40 -19.77 -15.34
C GLY A 634 25.22 -20.74 -14.47
N GLU A 635 26.54 -20.55 -14.37
CA GLU A 635 27.40 -21.31 -13.45
C GLU A 635 27.23 -20.85 -11.99
N TRP A 636 26.81 -19.61 -11.77
CA TRP A 636 26.75 -18.97 -10.45
C TRP A 636 25.61 -19.55 -9.60
N VAL A 637 24.49 -19.90 -10.25
CA VAL A 637 23.31 -20.51 -9.62
C VAL A 637 23.61 -21.96 -9.16
N ARG A 638 24.49 -22.70 -9.86
CA ARG A 638 24.84 -24.09 -9.48
C ARG A 638 25.69 -24.19 -8.21
N LEU A 639 26.47 -23.16 -7.88
CA LEU A 639 27.36 -23.16 -6.71
C LEU A 639 26.65 -22.78 -5.40
N GLN A 640 25.41 -22.27 -5.47
CA GLN A 640 24.65 -21.80 -4.30
C GLN A 640 23.40 -22.64 -3.97
N GLY A 641 23.09 -23.68 -4.77
CA GLY A 641 21.93 -24.54 -4.53
C GLY A 641 22.11 -25.57 -3.40
N PRO A 642 21.03 -26.14 -2.83
CA PRO A 642 21.07 -27.06 -1.69
C PRO A 642 21.86 -28.36 -1.91
N GLN A 643 22.20 -28.69 -3.16
CA GLN A 643 22.94 -29.89 -3.54
C GLN A 643 24.47 -29.71 -3.59
N GLY A 644 25.01 -28.55 -3.23
CA GLY A 644 26.47 -28.31 -3.11
C GLY A 644 27.15 -28.98 -1.91
N GLY A 645 26.50 -29.95 -1.28
CA GLY A 645 26.93 -30.64 -0.06
C GLY A 645 27.84 -31.85 -0.26
N GLU A 646 28.49 -32.02 -1.43
CA GLU A 646 29.60 -32.95 -1.58
C GLU A 646 30.90 -32.19 -1.84
N SER A 647 31.70 -32.07 -0.79
CA SER A 647 33.05 -31.50 -0.83
C SER A 647 33.90 -32.16 -1.92
N ARG A 648 34.24 -31.41 -2.98
CA ARG A 648 35.43 -31.74 -3.78
C ARG A 648 36.67 -31.50 -2.94
N ARG A 649 37.14 -32.59 -2.35
CA ARG A 649 38.47 -32.78 -1.77
C ARG A 649 39.52 -32.58 -2.89
N LEU A 650 39.95 -31.35 -3.11
CA LEU A 650 41.13 -31.03 -3.91
C LEU A 650 42.36 -30.92 -2.97
N LEU A 651 43.07 -32.05 -2.90
CA LEU A 651 44.50 -32.23 -2.62
C LEU A 651 45.25 -31.08 -1.91
N LEU A 652 45.42 -31.23 -0.59
CA LEU A 652 46.66 -30.88 0.09
C LEU A 652 47.36 -32.19 0.48
N GLN A 653 48.25 -32.67 -0.40
CA GLN A 653 49.35 -33.55 0.04
C GLN A 653 50.38 -32.65 0.73
N GLY A 654 50.62 -32.88 2.02
CA GLY A 654 51.61 -32.13 2.79
C GLY A 654 51.59 -32.45 4.27
N THR A 655 52.22 -33.57 4.62
CA THR A 655 52.77 -33.93 5.95
C THR A 655 51.82 -34.00 7.16
N ARG A 656 51.44 -35.25 7.49
CA ARG A 656 51.12 -35.69 8.84
C ARG A 656 52.35 -35.56 9.74
N GLN A 657 52.32 -34.69 10.75
CA GLN A 657 52.97 -34.89 12.04
C GLN A 657 52.44 -33.85 13.03
N GLY A 658 51.89 -34.29 14.17
CA GLY A 658 51.51 -33.40 15.27
C GLY A 658 50.08 -33.48 15.81
N TRP A 659 49.41 -34.64 15.74
CA TRP A 659 48.24 -34.89 16.58
C TRP A 659 48.69 -35.53 17.90
N ARG A 660 48.80 -34.72 18.97
CA ARG A 660 48.60 -35.14 20.39
C ARG A 660 48.70 -33.93 21.34
N HIS A 661 47.58 -33.67 22.04
CA HIS A 661 47.39 -32.77 23.20
C HIS A 661 47.47 -31.25 22.91
N ARG A 662 46.55 -30.37 23.35
CA ARG A 662 45.69 -30.38 24.55
C ARG A 662 44.55 -29.32 24.44
N LYS A 663 43.38 -29.68 24.99
CA LYS A 663 42.24 -28.90 25.54
C LYS A 663 41.26 -28.14 24.61
N GLU A 664 40.14 -28.82 24.38
CA GLU A 664 38.81 -28.27 24.09
C GLU A 664 38.36 -27.27 25.17
N ALA A 665 37.98 -26.06 24.78
CA ALA A 665 37.01 -25.24 25.50
C ALA A 665 35.65 -25.46 24.82
N ARG A 666 34.81 -26.28 25.44
CA ARG A 666 33.41 -26.51 25.05
C ARG A 666 32.58 -25.39 25.67
N LEU A 667 32.15 -24.41 24.88
CA LEU A 667 31.03 -23.53 25.25
C LEU A 667 29.74 -24.17 24.70
N GLN A 668 28.98 -24.75 25.62
CA GLN A 668 27.69 -25.38 25.40
C GLN A 668 26.60 -24.29 25.45
N CYS A 669 26.08 -23.84 24.30
CA CYS A 669 24.76 -23.22 24.25
C CYS A 669 23.72 -24.34 24.38
N HIS A 670 23.01 -24.39 25.50
CA HIS A 670 21.90 -25.31 25.72
C HIS A 670 20.58 -24.67 25.28
N CYS A 671 20.16 -24.94 24.04
CA CYS A 671 18.76 -24.88 23.63
C CYS A 671 18.23 -26.31 23.60
N ARG A 672 17.55 -26.75 24.67
CA ARG A 672 16.83 -28.03 24.68
C ARG A 672 15.44 -27.83 24.09
N GLN A 673 15.24 -28.21 22.82
CA GLN A 673 13.93 -28.66 22.36
C GLN A 673 13.81 -30.16 22.68
N ARG A 674 12.82 -30.53 23.49
CA ARG A 674 12.39 -31.94 23.65
C ARG A 674 11.22 -32.17 22.69
N GLU A 675 11.50 -32.82 21.57
CA GLU A 675 10.49 -33.56 20.82
C GLU A 675 10.19 -34.88 21.54
N GLN A 676 8.91 -35.19 21.72
CA GLN A 676 8.48 -36.54 22.03
C GLN A 676 7.23 -36.88 21.22
N ALA A 677 7.44 -37.51 20.07
CA ALA A 677 6.41 -38.22 19.33
C ALA A 677 5.94 -39.45 20.14
N ARG A 678 4.63 -39.72 20.17
CA ARG A 678 4.07 -41.02 20.59
C ARG A 678 3.04 -41.50 19.58
N ARG A 679 3.19 -42.75 19.15
CA ARG A 679 2.13 -43.61 18.56
C ARG A 679 1.85 -44.73 19.56
N THR A 680 0.58 -44.94 19.92
CA THR A 680 -0.15 -46.23 20.05
C THR A 680 -1.60 -45.99 20.54
N GLN A 681 -2.47 -46.97 20.28
CA GLN A 681 -3.93 -46.92 20.03
C GLN A 681 -4.87 -47.14 21.27
N HIS A 682 -6.08 -46.55 21.19
CA HIS A 682 -7.44 -46.94 21.71
C HIS A 682 -7.73 -47.13 23.23
N PRO A 683 -9.02 -47.12 23.68
CA PRO A 683 -10.02 -46.03 23.63
C PRO A 683 -10.69 -45.75 25.01
N GLY A 684 -11.31 -44.59 25.21
CA GLY A 684 -12.13 -44.34 26.42
C GLY A 684 -12.74 -42.94 26.52
N HIS A 685 -14.06 -42.90 26.62
CA HIS A 685 -14.92 -41.71 26.81
C HIS A 685 -14.65 -40.97 28.13
N LEU A 686 -14.73 -39.62 28.13
CA LEU A 686 -15.71 -38.80 28.91
C LEU A 686 -15.41 -37.29 28.85
N HIS A 687 -16.49 -36.52 29.01
CA HIS A 687 -16.68 -35.07 28.88
C HIS A 687 -15.74 -34.15 29.69
N GLY A 688 -15.55 -32.92 29.17
CA GLY A 688 -15.46 -31.72 30.01
C GLY A 688 -14.54 -30.61 29.48
N SER A 689 -15.16 -29.52 28.98
CA SER A 689 -14.72 -28.11 29.07
C SER A 689 -13.22 -27.80 29.14
N HIS A 690 -12.66 -27.02 28.20
CA HIS A 690 -11.90 -25.80 28.54
C HIS A 690 -11.49 -24.94 27.32
N ARG A 691 -12.00 -23.70 27.34
CA ARG A 691 -11.41 -22.39 26.98
C ARG A 691 -10.38 -22.32 25.85
N LEU A 692 -10.87 -21.86 24.71
CA LEU A 692 -10.17 -21.25 23.59
C LEU A 692 -9.40 -19.99 24.04
N ARG A 693 -8.11 -19.91 23.69
CA ARG A 693 -7.28 -18.70 23.78
C ARG A 693 -7.20 -18.11 22.36
N ALA A 694 -7.77 -16.92 22.18
CA ALA A 694 -7.88 -16.24 20.90
C ALA A 694 -6.58 -15.49 20.54
N GLN A 695 -6.05 -15.72 19.34
CA GLN A 695 -5.12 -14.82 18.63
C GLN A 695 -5.90 -14.20 17.47
N ARG A 696 -5.73 -12.88 17.22
CA ARG A 696 -6.53 -12.09 16.25
C ARG A 696 -5.73 -11.80 14.95
N PRO A 697 -6.40 -11.73 13.78
CA PRO A 697 -5.83 -11.39 12.46
C PRO A 697 -5.68 -9.89 12.17
N GLN A 698 -4.79 -9.60 11.20
CA GLN A 698 -4.28 -8.34 10.62
C GLN A 698 -5.18 -7.68 9.54
N PRO A 699 -5.05 -6.36 9.31
CA PRO A 699 -4.94 -5.82 7.93
C PRO A 699 -3.97 -4.61 7.73
N SER A 700 -3.52 -4.44 6.47
CA SER A 700 -2.60 -3.42 5.88
C SER A 700 -3.30 -2.12 5.39
N PRO A 701 -2.55 -1.15 4.80
CA PRO A 701 -2.29 0.20 5.31
C PRO A 701 -3.48 1.20 5.13
N HIS A 702 -3.49 2.25 5.96
CA HIS A 702 -4.70 2.83 6.54
C HIS A 702 -5.13 4.25 6.06
N SER A 703 -6.43 4.34 5.70
CA SER A 703 -7.51 5.25 6.17
C SER A 703 -7.38 6.77 6.03
N PRO A 704 -8.50 7.48 5.76
CA PRO A 704 -9.05 8.36 6.79
C PRO A 704 -10.51 7.99 7.17
N ARG A 705 -10.86 8.34 8.42
CA ARG A 705 -12.16 8.25 9.13
C ARG A 705 -12.44 6.99 9.95
N ALA A 706 -12.98 7.21 11.14
CA ALA A 706 -13.02 6.25 12.23
C ALA A 706 -14.07 5.15 12.04
N THR A 707 -13.82 3.99 12.65
CA THR A 707 -14.90 3.07 13.05
C THR A 707 -15.62 3.71 14.24
N GLU A 708 -16.94 3.73 14.22
CA GLU A 708 -17.76 4.24 15.32
C GLU A 708 -18.46 3.06 16.01
N ILE A 709 -18.39 3.02 17.34
CA ILE A 709 -19.16 2.11 18.18
C ILE A 709 -20.17 2.94 18.95
N LEU A 710 -21.45 2.65 18.74
CA LEU A 710 -22.54 3.37 19.37
C LEU A 710 -23.21 2.50 20.42
N THR A 711 -23.35 3.01 21.64
CA THR A 711 -24.06 2.34 22.75
C THR A 711 -25.26 3.17 23.18
N VAL A 712 -26.47 2.62 23.07
CA VAL A 712 -27.67 3.32 23.57
C VAL A 712 -27.76 3.15 25.08
N THR A 713 -27.76 4.26 25.81
CA THR A 713 -27.86 4.26 27.28
C THR A 713 -29.28 4.55 27.77
N GLU A 714 -30.07 5.27 26.97
CA GLU A 714 -31.46 5.63 27.28
C GLU A 714 -32.31 5.71 26.00
N GLY A 715 -33.60 5.38 26.11
CA GLY A 715 -34.53 5.50 24.99
C GLY A 715 -34.37 4.44 23.90
N GLN A 716 -34.75 4.82 22.68
CA GLN A 716 -34.66 3.99 21.48
C GLN A 716 -34.06 4.79 20.33
N LEU A 717 -33.18 4.16 19.56
CA LEU A 717 -32.55 4.77 18.40
C LEU A 717 -32.76 3.87 17.18
N PHE A 718 -33.26 4.45 16.09
CA PHE A 718 -33.20 3.81 14.79
C PHE A 718 -31.85 4.12 14.17
N ASP A 719 -31.13 3.08 13.80
CA ASP A 719 -29.77 3.19 13.32
C ASP A 719 -29.55 2.42 12.03
N ALA A 720 -28.73 2.96 11.11
CA ALA A 720 -28.57 2.38 9.79
C ALA A 720 -27.31 2.82 9.04
N PHE A 721 -26.84 1.97 8.11
CA PHE A 721 -25.77 2.29 7.15
C PHE A 721 -26.02 1.68 5.77
N VAL A 722 -25.41 2.29 4.75
CA VAL A 722 -25.51 1.87 3.35
C VAL A 722 -24.15 1.37 2.86
N THR A 723 -24.17 0.19 2.23
CA THR A 723 -22.98 -0.42 1.61
C THR A 723 -23.04 -0.25 0.10
N SER A 724 -21.91 0.01 -0.55
CA SER A 724 -21.79 0.00 -2.01
C SER A 724 -21.43 -1.40 -2.48
N ASN A 725 -22.43 -2.21 -2.84
CA ASN A 725 -22.16 -3.56 -3.35
C ASN A 725 -22.51 -3.63 -4.84
N SER A 726 -21.50 -3.85 -5.65
CA SER A 726 -21.60 -3.87 -7.11
C SER A 726 -22.42 -5.05 -7.65
N ASP A 727 -22.49 -6.16 -6.92
CA ASP A 727 -23.18 -7.36 -7.37
C ASP A 727 -24.72 -7.30 -7.18
N ASN A 728 -25.25 -6.46 -6.28
CA ASN A 728 -26.68 -6.40 -5.93
C ASN A 728 -27.25 -4.98 -5.71
N GLY A 729 -26.47 -3.93 -6.00
CA GLY A 729 -26.83 -2.55 -5.70
C GLY A 729 -26.61 -2.16 -4.24
N ASN A 730 -26.90 -0.89 -3.91
CA ASN A 730 -26.70 -0.36 -2.57
C ASN A 730 -27.64 -1.04 -1.56
N ARG A 731 -27.08 -1.64 -0.52
CA ARG A 731 -27.84 -2.36 0.51
C ARG A 731 -27.89 -1.52 1.78
N LEU A 732 -29.10 -1.31 2.29
CA LEU A 732 -29.35 -0.64 3.56
C LEU A 732 -29.41 -1.68 4.68
N PHE A 733 -28.60 -1.50 5.72
CA PHE A 733 -28.66 -2.25 6.98
C PHE A 733 -29.29 -1.36 8.04
N THR A 734 -30.30 -1.86 8.74
CA THR A 734 -31.06 -1.07 9.72
C THR A 734 -31.28 -1.85 11.00
N LYS A 735 -31.27 -1.17 12.16
CA LYS A 735 -31.64 -1.76 13.44
C LYS A 735 -32.31 -0.74 14.35
N MET A 736 -33.35 -1.17 15.06
CA MET A 736 -33.86 -0.48 16.23
C MET A 736 -33.04 -0.88 17.46
N LEU A 737 -32.26 0.06 17.97
CA LEU A 737 -31.46 -0.06 19.19
C LEU A 737 -32.26 0.41 20.41
N LYS A 738 -32.11 -0.30 21.52
CA LYS A 738 -32.67 0.05 22.83
C LYS A 738 -31.54 0.20 23.84
N LYS A 739 -31.85 0.73 25.02
CA LYS A 739 -30.91 0.75 26.15
C LYS A 739 -30.15 -0.59 26.29
N GLY A 740 -28.82 -0.50 26.35
CA GLY A 740 -27.90 -1.65 26.47
C GLY A 740 -27.48 -2.29 25.15
N ASP A 741 -28.04 -1.82 24.03
CA ASP A 741 -27.65 -2.25 22.70
C ASP A 741 -26.43 -1.47 22.20
N VAL A 742 -25.56 -2.18 21.48
CA VAL A 742 -24.39 -1.65 20.80
C VAL A 742 -24.46 -1.95 19.32
N PHE A 743 -24.07 -0.96 18.53
CA PHE A 743 -23.96 -1.04 17.09
C PHE A 743 -22.60 -0.54 16.62
N VAL A 744 -22.05 -1.15 15.57
CA VAL A 744 -20.73 -0.81 15.04
C VAL A 744 -20.87 -0.33 13.61
N PHE A 745 -20.44 0.90 13.35
CA PHE A 745 -20.32 1.47 12.00
C PHE A 745 -18.93 1.26 11.47
N LEU A 746 -18.89 0.79 10.24
CA LEU A 746 -17.67 0.57 9.50
C LEU A 746 -17.20 1.89 8.90
N GLN A 747 -15.89 2.03 8.80
CA GLN A 747 -15.24 3.18 8.23
C GLN A 747 -15.72 3.46 6.78
N GLY A 748 -15.91 4.73 6.46
CA GLY A 748 -16.11 5.22 5.08
C GLY A 748 -17.50 4.97 4.50
N LEU A 749 -18.41 4.32 5.24
CA LEU A 749 -19.79 4.10 4.80
C LEU A 749 -20.71 5.25 5.19
N ILE A 750 -21.77 5.43 4.41
CA ILE A 750 -22.84 6.40 4.72
C ILE A 750 -23.72 5.78 5.79
N HIS A 751 -23.83 6.42 6.95
CA HIS A 751 -24.71 6.01 8.04
C HIS A 751 -25.59 7.17 8.53
N PHE A 752 -26.67 6.83 9.24
CA PHE A 752 -27.55 7.81 9.84
C PHE A 752 -28.23 7.26 11.09
N GLN A 753 -28.50 8.16 12.03
CA GLN A 753 -29.16 7.89 13.29
C GLN A 753 -30.44 8.73 13.38
N PHE A 754 -31.51 8.14 13.87
CA PHE A 754 -32.80 8.81 14.04
C PHE A 754 -33.48 8.36 15.32
N ASN A 755 -34.01 9.28 16.12
CA ASN A 755 -34.85 8.95 17.27
C ASN A 755 -36.32 8.87 16.83
N PRO A 756 -36.93 7.67 16.74
CA PRO A 756 -38.35 7.53 16.40
C PRO A 756 -39.28 7.75 17.61
N GLY A 757 -38.73 7.85 18.82
CA GLY A 757 -39.51 8.01 20.04
C GLY A 757 -39.93 9.46 20.27
N TYR A 758 -41.01 9.63 21.05
CA TYR A 758 -41.45 10.94 21.56
C TYR A 758 -40.68 11.37 22.82
N THR A 759 -39.70 10.58 23.25
CA THR A 759 -38.85 10.83 24.42
C THR A 759 -37.40 10.98 23.97
N ASN A 760 -36.58 11.66 24.78
CA ASN A 760 -35.15 11.76 24.53
C ASN A 760 -34.50 10.37 24.50
N THR A 761 -33.54 10.21 23.60
CA THR A 761 -32.68 9.03 23.47
C THR A 761 -31.25 9.49 23.70
N VAL A 762 -30.52 8.74 24.51
CA VAL A 762 -29.10 9.02 24.80
C VAL A 762 -28.29 7.84 24.28
N ALA A 763 -27.27 8.15 23.48
CA ALA A 763 -26.30 7.18 23.00
C ALA A 763 -24.89 7.72 23.21
N ILE A 764 -23.95 6.81 23.47
CA ILE A 764 -22.52 7.10 23.61
C ILE A 764 -21.83 6.53 22.37
N GLY A 765 -21.23 7.40 21.56
CA GLY A 765 -20.36 7.03 20.46
C GLY A 765 -18.90 6.96 20.91
N ALA A 766 -18.19 5.93 20.50
CA ALA A 766 -16.74 5.83 20.61
C ALA A 766 -16.16 5.73 19.20
N LEU A 767 -15.21 6.60 18.86
CA LEU A 767 -14.59 6.66 17.54
C LEU A 767 -13.13 6.24 17.64
N SER A 768 -12.67 5.46 16.68
CA SER A 768 -11.27 5.01 16.58
C SER A 768 -10.29 6.08 16.08
N SER A 769 -10.66 7.37 16.11
CA SER A 769 -9.81 8.50 15.71
C SER A 769 -9.84 9.57 16.80
N GLN A 770 -8.68 10.18 17.07
CA GLN A 770 -8.55 11.34 17.93
C GLN A 770 -9.14 12.63 17.33
N ASN A 771 -9.35 12.66 16.00
CA ASN A 771 -10.07 13.74 15.31
C ASN A 771 -10.98 13.13 14.23
N PRO A 772 -12.14 12.58 14.60
CA PRO A 772 -13.02 11.93 13.64
C PRO A 772 -13.72 12.99 12.79
N GLY A 773 -13.12 13.37 11.67
CA GLY A 773 -13.77 14.22 10.68
C GLY A 773 -15.06 13.55 10.18
N THR A 774 -16.17 14.28 10.18
CA THR A 774 -17.48 13.83 9.67
C THR A 774 -17.80 14.55 8.36
N ILE A 775 -18.44 13.86 7.41
CA ILE A 775 -19.06 14.50 6.25
C ILE A 775 -20.56 14.41 6.43
N THR A 776 -21.23 15.54 6.64
CA THR A 776 -22.67 15.60 6.42
C THR A 776 -22.90 15.71 4.93
N ILE A 777 -23.58 14.74 4.32
CA ILE A 777 -23.77 14.72 2.86
C ILE A 777 -24.47 15.99 2.37
N ALA A 778 -25.53 16.42 3.06
CA ALA A 778 -26.28 17.57 2.63
C ALA A 778 -25.44 18.86 2.70
N ASP A 779 -24.72 19.09 3.81
CA ASP A 779 -23.81 20.23 3.96
C ASP A 779 -22.67 20.19 2.93
N ALA A 780 -22.06 19.03 2.70
CA ALA A 780 -20.95 18.90 1.77
C ALA A 780 -21.37 19.04 0.30
N VAL A 781 -22.57 18.61 -0.06
CA VAL A 781 -23.03 18.63 -1.46
C VAL A 781 -23.80 19.90 -1.81
N PHE A 782 -24.63 20.40 -0.90
CA PHE A 782 -25.51 21.55 -1.13
C PHE A 782 -25.06 22.82 -0.38
N GLY A 783 -24.33 22.68 0.74
CA GLY A 783 -23.84 23.79 1.58
C GLY A 783 -22.36 24.14 1.39
N SER A 784 -21.66 23.54 0.42
CA SER A 784 -20.23 23.80 0.22
C SER A 784 -19.96 25.26 -0.16
N LYS A 785 -18.79 25.77 0.21
CA LYS A 785 -18.36 27.14 -0.14
C LYS A 785 -17.06 27.12 -0.95
N PRO A 786 -17.05 27.67 -2.19
CA PRO A 786 -18.23 28.06 -2.98
C PRO A 786 -19.17 26.87 -3.28
N PRO A 787 -20.44 27.13 -3.70
CA PRO A 787 -21.37 26.05 -4.02
C PRO A 787 -20.91 25.25 -5.23
N ILE A 788 -21.16 23.93 -5.22
CA ILE A 788 -21.02 23.09 -6.42
C ILE A 788 -22.00 23.62 -7.48
N SER A 789 -21.58 23.60 -8.75
CA SER A 789 -22.41 24.01 -9.87
C SER A 789 -23.76 23.30 -9.88
N ASP A 790 -24.81 24.09 -10.03
CA ASP A 790 -26.19 23.65 -10.25
C ASP A 790 -26.34 22.65 -11.42
N GLU A 791 -25.62 22.83 -12.53
CA GLU A 791 -25.61 21.92 -13.69
C GLU A 791 -25.07 20.53 -13.29
N VAL A 792 -23.99 20.50 -12.49
CA VAL A 792 -23.41 19.27 -11.96
C VAL A 792 -24.40 18.57 -11.04
N LEU A 793 -24.98 19.29 -10.08
CA LEU A 793 -25.92 18.71 -9.12
C LEU A 793 -27.25 18.30 -9.77
N ALA A 794 -27.81 19.13 -10.65
CA ALA A 794 -29.07 18.83 -11.35
C ALA A 794 -28.93 17.54 -12.17
N LYS A 795 -27.78 17.34 -12.83
CA LYS A 795 -27.48 16.12 -13.56
C LYS A 795 -27.20 14.93 -12.65
N ALA A 796 -26.48 15.11 -11.55
CA ALA A 796 -26.19 14.06 -10.58
C ALA A 796 -27.46 13.51 -9.91
N PHE A 797 -28.33 14.42 -9.45
CA PHE A 797 -29.59 14.10 -8.78
C PHE A 797 -30.77 13.98 -9.75
N GLN A 798 -30.54 14.17 -11.05
CA GLN A 798 -31.55 14.02 -12.10
C GLN A 798 -32.83 14.81 -11.83
N VAL A 799 -32.66 16.03 -11.32
CA VAL A 799 -33.71 17.01 -11.04
C VAL A 799 -33.47 18.29 -11.83
N ASP A 800 -34.45 19.19 -11.86
CA ASP A 800 -34.28 20.48 -12.49
C ASP A 800 -33.43 21.43 -11.63
N LYS A 801 -32.87 22.44 -12.28
CA LYS A 801 -32.03 23.45 -11.62
C LYS A 801 -32.74 24.19 -10.47
N LYS A 802 -34.05 24.47 -10.56
CA LYS A 802 -34.76 25.18 -9.48
C LYS A 802 -34.84 24.33 -8.22
N THR A 803 -34.97 23.01 -8.36
CA THR A 803 -34.91 22.08 -7.22
C THR A 803 -33.54 22.12 -6.55
N ILE A 804 -32.44 22.21 -7.33
CA ILE A 804 -31.09 22.38 -6.78
C ILE A 804 -30.93 23.74 -6.09
N ASP A 805 -31.34 24.83 -6.74
CA ASP A 805 -31.26 26.17 -6.16
C ASP A 805 -32.02 26.23 -4.82
N TRP A 806 -33.19 25.58 -4.76
CA TRP A 806 -33.98 25.46 -3.55
C TRP A 806 -33.30 24.63 -2.45
N LEU A 807 -32.66 23.50 -2.81
CA LEU A 807 -31.89 22.67 -1.88
C LEU A 807 -30.67 23.43 -1.37
N GLN A 808 -29.91 24.10 -2.23
CA GLN A 808 -28.75 24.91 -1.83
C GLN A 808 -29.16 26.06 -0.93
N ALA A 809 -30.33 26.67 -1.11
CA ALA A 809 -30.83 27.72 -0.22
C ALA A 809 -31.19 27.25 1.20
N GLN A 810 -31.24 25.92 1.46
CA GLN A 810 -31.45 25.38 2.80
C GLN A 810 -30.16 25.29 3.64
N PHE A 811 -28.98 25.46 3.02
CA PHE A 811 -27.65 25.26 3.63
C PHE A 811 -26.75 26.47 3.40
#